data_AF-A0AAQ3LDX4-F1
#
_entry.id   AF-A0AAQ3LDX4-F1
#
_cell.length_a   1.000
_cell.length_b   1.000
_cell.length_c   1.000
_cell.angle_alpha   90.00
_cell.angle_beta   90.00
_cell.angle_gamma   90.00
#
_symmetry.space_group_name_H-M   'P 1'
#
loop_
_entity.id
_entity.type
_entity.pdbx_description
1 polymer ?
#
loop_
_entity_poly.entity_id
_entity_poly.type
_entity_poly.pdbx_seq_one_letter_code
_entity_poly.pdbx_strand_id
1 'polypeptide(L)'
;MSRKITLIGAGSVVFAKTLISDILQFAELSDSEICLMDIDPARLKVADIMMKRIIAKLGVKAKVTSTLEQKKAIKGAKYVICTVQVGGYKPSTVRDFEIPKKYGLQQTIADTLGVGGVFRALRTIPVINGIAQDIADHAHPDCLFLNYTNPMAMNCWAVDEAVGIPHVGLCHSVFGTARMLAGHVGIPYNDVSYLVAGINHMAFFLKFQYRGQDAYPLLYRALEDPDRSFELVRYEMMRRTGYFVTESSEHQSEYLPYFIHHGKEVIDKFNIPIDEYLRRCEGVIATWEDTEAKLLGEDGEIEVKAQSHEYGSYIIHSRETNTLRTVYGNVPNTGLITNLTEGCCVEVPCQVDASGLNPVYIGKLPDQLAAICMTNVNVQRLTVTAALTGKREHIYHAVMMDPHASSTLTLDNIWAMCDELIDAHQCDGYLGEFAPVIKNTGRTYAGLGDRLIARSAARGVHLDQAGTEFDLEVSVENPSTDDVDCSLVVSSEGDTIALASDRLKLSVPAGAKITEIIKATVKKASKESVDITLTSTDPRVVTIGSTINLRRRMNKADDGSANFALDLSGFPSASGSVSREGENLRIKMTVGDSDIKPKLETPWQGSSVELFFCEEGRPGITHLFVVPDKQDGVQVVDPHKNPVDGIEIELERRSLDYSIDVLVPNKIAGVSSNGPILFDAYANLNALGDAHSGGRSTLSGRFDSGRDMTEAYEAEL
;
A
#
# COMPACT_ATOMS: atom_id res chain seq x y z
N MET A 1 -13.46 -10.20 -47.80
CA MET A 1 -14.20 -9.54 -46.69
C MET A 1 -13.63 -8.14 -46.52
N SER A 2 -14.43 -7.15 -46.08
CA SER A 2 -13.91 -5.79 -45.88
C SER A 2 -12.85 -5.77 -44.78
N ARG A 3 -11.68 -5.19 -45.06
CA ARG A 3 -10.56 -5.01 -44.12
C ARG A 3 -10.61 -3.61 -43.54
N LYS A 4 -11.58 -3.38 -42.64
CA LYS A 4 -11.70 -2.09 -41.96
C LYS A 4 -10.64 -1.97 -40.87
N ILE A 5 -9.76 -0.98 -41.01
CA ILE A 5 -8.71 -0.60 -40.06
C ILE A 5 -9.08 0.77 -39.50
N THR A 6 -9.31 0.83 -38.20
CA THR A 6 -9.69 2.06 -37.51
C THR A 6 -8.50 2.61 -36.74
N LEU A 7 -8.22 3.90 -36.89
CA LEU A 7 -7.21 4.62 -36.12
C LEU A 7 -7.90 5.62 -35.18
N ILE A 8 -7.79 5.38 -33.87
CA ILE A 8 -8.30 6.24 -32.80
C ILE A 8 -7.15 7.12 -32.30
N GLY A 9 -7.35 8.44 -32.29
CA GLY A 9 -6.29 9.43 -32.07
C GLY A 9 -5.56 9.79 -33.37
N ALA A 10 -6.27 9.78 -34.50
CA ALA A 10 -5.72 10.05 -35.84
C ALA A 10 -5.16 11.47 -36.00
N GLY A 11 -5.49 12.40 -35.10
CA GLY A 11 -4.91 13.74 -35.01
C GLY A 11 -3.44 13.75 -34.65
N SER A 12 -2.86 12.61 -34.23
CA SER A 12 -1.40 12.39 -34.23
C SER A 12 -0.88 12.21 -35.66
N VAL A 13 -0.97 13.28 -36.46
CA VAL A 13 -0.85 13.25 -37.93
C VAL A 13 0.46 12.61 -38.40
N VAL A 14 1.59 12.89 -37.76
CA VAL A 14 2.89 12.29 -38.15
C VAL A 14 2.91 10.78 -37.94
N PHE A 15 2.36 10.30 -36.82
CA PHE A 15 2.33 8.86 -36.52
C PHE A 15 1.31 8.14 -37.39
N ALA A 16 0.10 8.71 -37.52
CA ALA A 16 -0.95 8.24 -38.42
C ALA A 16 -0.43 8.09 -39.86
N LYS A 17 0.34 9.08 -40.34
CA LYS A 17 0.99 9.06 -41.66
C LYS A 17 1.84 7.81 -41.83
N THR A 18 2.79 7.59 -40.91
CA THR A 18 3.78 6.53 -41.01
C THR A 18 3.11 5.17 -41.04
N LEU A 19 2.28 4.88 -40.05
CA LEU A 19 1.69 3.55 -39.89
C LEU A 19 0.75 3.20 -41.04
N ILE A 20 -0.09 4.13 -41.48
CA ILE A 20 -1.00 3.87 -42.58
C ILE A 20 -0.24 3.77 -43.92
N SER A 21 0.78 4.61 -44.12
CA SER A 21 1.66 4.51 -45.29
C SER A 21 2.35 3.14 -45.35
N ASP A 22 2.79 2.59 -44.22
CA ASP A 22 3.39 1.26 -44.18
C ASP A 22 2.39 0.16 -44.55
N ILE A 23 1.19 0.24 -43.99
CA ILE A 23 0.08 -0.70 -44.27
C ILE A 23 -0.24 -0.69 -45.78
N LEU A 24 -0.44 0.49 -46.39
CA LEU A 24 -0.87 0.60 -47.77
C LEU A 24 0.22 0.26 -48.81
N GLN A 25 1.48 0.22 -48.40
CA GLN A 25 2.59 -0.25 -49.25
C GLN A 25 2.61 -1.77 -49.42
N PHE A 26 1.88 -2.54 -48.59
CA PHE A 26 1.65 -3.96 -48.85
C PHE A 26 0.57 -4.14 -49.93
N ALA A 27 0.89 -4.86 -51.00
CA ALA A 27 -0.03 -5.09 -52.11
C ALA A 27 -1.35 -5.73 -51.64
N GLU A 28 -1.29 -6.65 -50.67
CA GLU A 28 -2.44 -7.36 -50.10
C GLU A 28 -3.36 -6.48 -49.24
N LEU A 29 -2.86 -5.32 -48.78
CA LEU A 29 -3.58 -4.36 -47.94
C LEU A 29 -3.90 -3.05 -48.67
N SER A 30 -3.51 -2.92 -49.94
CA SER A 30 -3.64 -1.70 -50.75
C SER A 30 -5.09 -1.27 -51.03
N ASP A 31 -6.07 -2.13 -50.78
CA ASP A 31 -7.51 -1.88 -50.94
C ASP A 31 -8.27 -1.74 -49.61
N SER A 32 -7.56 -1.61 -48.48
CA SER A 32 -8.15 -1.54 -47.15
C SER A 32 -9.08 -0.33 -46.96
N GLU A 33 -10.05 -0.47 -46.06
CA GLU A 33 -10.91 0.62 -45.60
C GLU A 33 -10.29 1.23 -44.33
N ILE A 34 -9.84 2.47 -44.41
CA ILE A 34 -9.23 3.20 -43.31
C ILE A 34 -10.28 4.14 -42.68
N CYS A 35 -10.50 4.02 -41.38
CA CYS A 35 -11.38 4.92 -40.63
C CYS A 35 -10.55 5.73 -39.62
N LEU A 36 -10.51 7.04 -39.81
CA LEU A 36 -9.81 7.98 -38.93
C LEU A 36 -10.78 8.50 -37.88
N MET A 37 -10.40 8.44 -36.61
CA MET A 37 -11.18 8.98 -35.51
C MET A 37 -10.29 9.84 -34.61
N ASP A 38 -10.77 11.03 -34.31
CA ASP A 38 -10.23 11.92 -33.30
C ASP A 38 -11.36 12.74 -32.69
N ILE A 39 -11.13 13.31 -31.51
CA ILE A 39 -12.08 14.22 -30.86
C ILE A 39 -11.90 15.67 -31.35
N ASP A 40 -10.72 16.00 -31.89
CA ASP A 40 -10.40 17.30 -32.44
C ASP A 40 -10.74 17.37 -33.94
N PRO A 41 -11.77 18.13 -34.35
CA PRO A 41 -12.17 18.22 -35.75
C PRO A 41 -11.13 18.89 -36.65
N ALA A 42 -10.30 19.80 -36.12
CA ALA A 42 -9.26 20.47 -36.90
C ALA A 42 -8.13 19.49 -37.20
N ARG A 43 -7.62 18.79 -36.18
CA ARG A 43 -6.57 17.77 -36.37
C ARG A 43 -7.04 16.59 -37.22
N LEU A 44 -8.29 16.16 -37.04
CA LEU A 44 -8.89 15.11 -37.87
C LEU A 44 -8.97 15.51 -39.34
N LYS A 45 -9.32 16.77 -39.63
CA LYS A 45 -9.36 17.30 -41.00
C LYS A 45 -7.97 17.25 -41.66
N VAL A 46 -6.91 17.60 -40.93
CA VAL A 46 -5.53 17.50 -41.42
C VAL A 46 -5.17 16.03 -41.72
N ALA A 47 -5.50 15.11 -40.81
CA ALA A 47 -5.27 13.68 -41.00
C ALA A 47 -5.99 13.12 -42.24
N ASP A 48 -7.26 13.48 -42.43
CA ASP A 48 -8.09 13.07 -43.57
C ASP A 48 -7.50 13.54 -44.91
N ILE A 49 -7.11 14.82 -45.00
CA ILE A 49 -6.49 15.40 -46.20
C ILE A 49 -5.17 14.69 -46.51
N MET A 50 -4.31 14.54 -45.50
CA MET A 50 -3.02 13.87 -45.65
C MET A 50 -3.20 12.43 -46.13
N MET A 51 -4.15 11.70 -45.56
CA MET A 51 -4.41 10.32 -45.91
C MET A 51 -4.90 10.15 -47.36
N LYS A 52 -5.81 11.02 -47.82
CA LYS A 52 -6.26 11.05 -49.22
C LYS A 52 -5.10 11.28 -50.19
N ARG A 53 -4.17 12.16 -49.85
CA ARG A 53 -2.98 12.43 -50.67
C ARG A 53 -2.00 11.25 -50.67
N ILE A 54 -1.81 10.54 -49.56
CA ILE A 54 -1.00 9.31 -49.52
C ILE A 54 -1.59 8.25 -50.45
N ILE A 55 -2.90 8.02 -50.38
CA ILE A 55 -3.61 7.08 -51.28
C ILE A 55 -3.38 7.46 -52.75
N ALA A 56 -3.55 8.74 -53.09
CA ALA A 56 -3.34 9.23 -54.44
C ALA A 56 -1.89 9.07 -54.91
N LYS A 57 -0.91 9.37 -54.04
CA LYS A 57 0.53 9.26 -54.34
C LYS A 57 0.97 7.82 -54.53
N LEU A 58 0.46 6.90 -53.71
CA LEU A 58 0.72 5.46 -53.83
C LEU A 58 -0.04 4.82 -55.00
N GLY A 59 -1.09 5.46 -55.52
CA GLY A 59 -1.91 4.92 -56.61
C GLY A 59 -2.74 3.70 -56.22
N VAL A 60 -3.08 3.59 -54.93
CA VAL A 60 -3.78 2.42 -54.35
C VAL A 60 -5.30 2.64 -54.26
N LYS A 61 -6.07 1.57 -54.02
CA LYS A 61 -7.55 1.59 -54.06
C LYS A 61 -8.20 1.74 -52.68
N ALA A 62 -7.40 2.02 -51.65
CA ALA A 62 -7.87 2.19 -50.29
C ALA A 62 -8.94 3.27 -50.19
N LYS A 63 -9.90 3.07 -49.27
CA LYS A 63 -10.94 4.05 -48.96
C LYS A 63 -10.61 4.68 -47.62
N VAL A 64 -10.85 5.98 -47.47
CA VAL A 64 -10.70 6.67 -46.20
C VAL A 64 -12.01 7.32 -45.79
N THR A 65 -12.37 7.15 -44.53
CA THR A 65 -13.48 7.82 -43.85
C THR A 65 -12.96 8.47 -42.57
N SER A 66 -13.64 9.51 -42.11
CA SER A 66 -13.31 10.20 -40.87
C SER A 66 -14.57 10.44 -40.03
N THR A 67 -14.45 10.35 -38.72
CA THR A 67 -15.56 10.58 -37.79
C THR A 67 -15.07 11.06 -36.43
N LEU A 68 -15.90 11.84 -35.73
CA LEU A 68 -15.67 12.23 -34.33
C LEU A 68 -16.24 11.19 -33.35
N GLU A 69 -16.97 10.19 -33.84
CA GLU A 69 -17.72 9.25 -33.00
C GLU A 69 -17.01 7.89 -32.92
N GLN A 70 -16.48 7.58 -31.73
CA GLN A 70 -15.73 6.34 -31.45
C GLN A 70 -16.48 5.07 -31.88
N LYS A 71 -17.75 4.92 -31.46
CA LYS A 71 -18.58 3.76 -31.82
C LYS A 71 -18.76 3.57 -33.32
N LYS A 72 -18.92 4.67 -34.08
CA LYS A 72 -19.03 4.62 -35.55
C LYS A 72 -17.70 4.19 -36.18
N ALA A 73 -16.59 4.67 -35.64
CA ALA A 73 -15.26 4.28 -36.08
C ALA A 73 -15.01 2.78 -35.86
N ILE A 74 -15.35 2.27 -34.68
CA ILE A 74 -15.10 0.87 -34.28
C ILE A 74 -16.04 -0.12 -34.98
N LYS A 75 -17.27 0.29 -35.32
CA LYS A 75 -18.27 -0.62 -35.91
C LYS A 75 -17.71 -1.42 -37.10
N GLY A 76 -17.65 -2.74 -36.95
CA GLY A 76 -17.15 -3.67 -37.97
C GLY A 76 -15.65 -3.60 -38.27
N ALA A 77 -14.85 -2.90 -37.46
CA ALA A 77 -13.40 -2.87 -37.60
C ALA A 77 -12.79 -4.24 -37.31
N LYS A 78 -11.83 -4.68 -38.14
CA LYS A 78 -11.02 -5.89 -37.90
C LYS A 78 -9.72 -5.56 -37.17
N TYR A 79 -9.27 -4.31 -37.25
CA TYR A 79 -8.11 -3.81 -36.53
C TYR A 79 -8.44 -2.43 -35.99
N VAL A 80 -8.14 -2.21 -34.71
CA VAL A 80 -8.25 -0.90 -34.08
C VAL A 80 -6.89 -0.52 -33.54
N ILE A 81 -6.32 0.57 -34.07
CA ILE A 81 -5.05 1.14 -33.63
C ILE A 81 -5.36 2.35 -32.75
N CYS A 82 -4.76 2.46 -31.57
CA CYS A 82 -4.99 3.58 -30.67
C CYS A 82 -3.70 4.33 -30.32
N THR A 83 -3.71 5.64 -30.53
CA THR A 83 -2.57 6.54 -30.39
C THR A 83 -2.99 7.84 -29.67
N VAL A 84 -3.80 7.74 -28.62
CA VAL A 84 -4.35 8.91 -27.92
C VAL A 84 -3.37 9.43 -26.87
N GLN A 85 -3.51 10.70 -26.49
CA GLN A 85 -2.85 11.28 -25.33
C GLN A 85 -3.87 12.05 -24.51
N VAL A 86 -4.42 11.40 -23.49
CA VAL A 86 -5.45 12.00 -22.63
C VAL A 86 -4.84 13.12 -21.80
N GLY A 87 -5.43 14.32 -21.88
CA GLY A 87 -4.96 15.53 -21.19
C GLY A 87 -3.92 16.36 -21.94
N GLY A 88 -3.31 15.81 -23.00
CA GLY A 88 -2.34 16.50 -23.85
C GLY A 88 -1.11 17.06 -23.11
N TYR A 89 -0.41 18.00 -23.77
CA TYR A 89 0.72 18.70 -23.17
C TYR A 89 0.27 19.63 -22.03
N LYS A 90 -0.61 20.58 -22.35
CA LYS A 90 -1.25 21.47 -21.38
C LYS A 90 -2.73 21.12 -21.25
N PRO A 91 -3.26 20.96 -20.01
CA PRO A 91 -2.56 21.19 -18.75
C PRO A 91 -1.77 19.96 -18.23
N SER A 92 -2.12 18.74 -18.66
CA SER A 92 -1.79 17.54 -17.89
C SER A 92 -0.30 17.22 -17.80
N THR A 93 0.42 17.17 -18.93
CA THR A 93 1.85 16.86 -18.91
C THR A 93 2.62 17.91 -18.12
N VAL A 94 2.28 19.20 -18.27
CA VAL A 94 2.93 20.26 -17.48
C VAL A 94 2.68 20.07 -15.99
N ARG A 95 1.47 19.72 -15.56
CA ARG A 95 1.18 19.44 -14.14
C ARG A 95 1.95 18.24 -13.60
N ASP A 96 2.05 17.18 -14.41
CA ASP A 96 2.80 15.96 -14.07
C ASP A 96 4.30 16.25 -13.83
N PHE A 97 4.84 17.37 -14.32
CA PHE A 97 6.19 17.85 -14.04
C PHE A 97 6.24 18.90 -12.93
N GLU A 98 5.44 19.96 -13.05
CA GLU A 98 5.53 21.14 -12.20
C GLU A 98 5.11 20.85 -10.75
N ILE A 99 4.13 19.98 -10.52
CA ILE A 99 3.72 19.65 -9.14
C ILE A 99 4.82 18.83 -8.44
N PRO A 100 5.32 17.69 -8.98
CA PRO A 100 6.43 16.97 -8.34
C PRO A 100 7.67 17.83 -8.09
N LYS A 101 7.97 18.77 -9.00
CA LYS A 101 9.09 19.70 -8.86
C LYS A 101 8.98 20.59 -7.63
N LYS A 102 7.77 20.99 -7.20
CA LYS A 102 7.55 21.75 -5.95
C LYS A 102 7.96 20.96 -4.71
N TYR A 103 7.88 19.64 -4.75
CA TYR A 103 8.26 18.74 -3.66
C TYR A 103 9.74 18.30 -3.75
N GLY A 104 10.48 18.77 -4.75
CA GLY A 104 11.89 18.43 -4.95
C GLY A 104 12.13 17.21 -5.85
N LEU A 105 11.09 16.68 -6.51
CA LEU A 105 11.21 15.55 -7.43
C LEU A 105 11.32 16.06 -8.88
N GLN A 106 12.50 15.90 -9.48
CA GLN A 106 12.77 16.25 -10.87
C GLN A 106 12.48 15.06 -11.78
N GLN A 107 12.09 15.28 -13.03
CA GLN A 107 11.79 14.22 -14.00
C GLN A 107 12.42 14.55 -15.36
N THR A 108 12.60 13.56 -16.22
CA THR A 108 13.06 13.71 -17.61
C THR A 108 11.89 13.54 -18.58
N ILE A 109 11.09 12.48 -18.43
CA ILE A 109 10.05 12.07 -19.38
C ILE A 109 8.66 11.95 -18.75
N ALA A 110 8.54 11.28 -17.60
CA ALA A 110 7.30 11.18 -16.82
C ALA A 110 6.07 10.67 -17.59
N ASP A 111 6.25 9.88 -18.67
CA ASP A 111 5.18 9.52 -19.61
C ASP A 111 4.69 8.06 -19.47
N THR A 112 5.46 7.19 -18.83
CA THR A 112 5.23 5.73 -18.82
C THR A 112 5.32 5.13 -17.41
N LEU A 113 6.29 5.55 -16.61
CA LEU A 113 6.50 5.14 -15.22
C LEU A 113 6.86 6.40 -14.41
N GLY A 114 7.14 6.27 -13.11
CA GLY A 114 7.30 7.43 -12.24
C GLY A 114 5.96 8.11 -11.91
N VAL A 115 6.03 9.22 -11.17
CA VAL A 115 4.85 9.98 -10.72
C VAL A 115 3.98 10.41 -11.91
N GLY A 116 4.57 11.03 -12.94
CA GLY A 116 3.81 11.41 -14.12
C GLY A 116 3.21 10.21 -14.88
N GLY A 117 3.93 9.09 -14.95
CA GLY A 117 3.41 7.85 -15.53
C GLY A 117 2.18 7.34 -14.78
N VAL A 118 2.21 7.33 -13.45
CA VAL A 118 1.07 6.95 -12.61
C VAL A 118 -0.14 7.82 -12.94
N PHE A 119 -0.01 9.14 -12.88
CA PHE A 119 -1.13 10.05 -13.12
C PHE A 119 -1.62 10.03 -14.56
N ARG A 120 -0.74 9.83 -15.53
CA ARG A 120 -1.12 9.61 -16.93
C ARG A 120 -1.93 8.33 -17.10
N ALA A 121 -1.54 7.23 -16.47
CA ALA A 121 -2.32 5.99 -16.49
C ALA A 121 -3.71 6.19 -15.87
N LEU A 122 -3.82 6.86 -14.72
CA LEU A 122 -5.12 7.10 -14.09
C LEU A 122 -6.10 7.89 -14.98
N ARG A 123 -5.61 8.82 -15.79
CA ARG A 123 -6.42 9.54 -16.80
C ARG A 123 -6.73 8.67 -18.03
N THR A 124 -5.81 7.81 -18.42
CA THR A 124 -5.84 7.10 -19.71
C THR A 124 -6.59 5.78 -19.65
N ILE A 125 -6.45 5.02 -18.57
CA ILE A 125 -7.07 3.69 -18.39
C ILE A 125 -8.59 3.74 -18.59
N PRO A 126 -9.36 4.70 -18.03
CA PRO A 126 -10.80 4.76 -18.26
C PRO A 126 -11.17 4.94 -19.74
N VAL A 127 -10.40 5.75 -20.48
CA VAL A 127 -10.62 5.99 -21.91
C VAL A 127 -10.28 4.75 -22.74
N ILE A 128 -9.14 4.12 -22.47
CA ILE A 128 -8.70 2.90 -23.17
C ILE A 128 -9.66 1.74 -22.89
N ASN A 129 -10.14 1.58 -21.65
CA ASN A 129 -11.14 0.57 -21.32
C ASN A 129 -12.48 0.84 -22.01
N GLY A 130 -12.88 2.11 -22.15
CA GLY A 130 -14.05 2.49 -22.96
C GLY A 130 -13.89 2.12 -24.44
N ILE A 131 -12.70 2.33 -25.02
CA ILE A 131 -12.37 1.87 -26.38
C ILE A 131 -12.45 0.35 -26.46
N ALA A 132 -11.83 -0.36 -25.51
CA ALA A 132 -11.83 -1.82 -25.46
C ALA A 132 -13.25 -2.40 -25.33
N GLN A 133 -14.12 -1.77 -24.53
CA GLN A 133 -15.52 -2.16 -24.41
C GLN A 133 -16.28 -1.94 -25.72
N ASP A 134 -16.09 -0.80 -26.39
CA ASP A 134 -16.71 -0.57 -27.70
C ASP A 134 -16.19 -1.57 -28.76
N ILE A 135 -14.93 -2.01 -28.66
CA ILE A 135 -14.39 -3.08 -29.52
C ILE A 135 -15.15 -4.38 -29.25
N ALA A 136 -15.27 -4.78 -27.99
CA ALA A 136 -15.99 -5.98 -27.59
C ALA A 136 -17.45 -5.98 -28.10
N ASP A 137 -18.11 -4.83 -28.02
CA ASP A 137 -19.54 -4.70 -28.33
C ASP A 137 -19.85 -4.51 -29.82
N HIS A 138 -18.93 -3.89 -30.58
CA HIS A 138 -19.26 -3.34 -31.91
C HIS A 138 -18.27 -3.68 -33.02
N ALA A 139 -17.06 -4.14 -32.71
CA ALA A 139 -16.08 -4.49 -33.73
C ALA A 139 -16.40 -5.84 -34.40
N HIS A 140 -15.56 -6.23 -35.36
CA HIS A 140 -15.56 -7.59 -35.88
C HIS A 140 -15.15 -8.59 -34.76
N PRO A 141 -15.68 -9.82 -34.71
CA PRO A 141 -15.31 -10.80 -33.67
C PRO A 141 -13.81 -11.09 -33.57
N ASP A 142 -13.13 -11.15 -34.72
CA ASP A 142 -11.67 -11.33 -34.79
C ASP A 142 -10.87 -10.02 -34.70
N CYS A 143 -11.46 -8.95 -34.16
CA CYS A 143 -10.80 -7.67 -34.06
C CYS A 143 -9.58 -7.75 -33.15
N LEU A 144 -8.46 -7.20 -33.61
CA LEU A 144 -7.25 -7.03 -32.81
C LEU A 144 -7.09 -5.56 -32.41
N PHE A 145 -6.91 -5.31 -31.12
CA PHE A 145 -6.58 -3.99 -30.59
C PHE A 145 -5.05 -3.78 -30.55
N LEU A 146 -4.54 -2.82 -31.32
CA LEU A 146 -3.12 -2.46 -31.37
C LEU A 146 -2.91 -1.13 -30.64
N ASN A 147 -2.43 -1.20 -29.40
CA ASN A 147 -2.24 -0.01 -28.58
C ASN A 147 -0.82 0.57 -28.76
N TYR A 148 -0.73 1.86 -29.06
CA TYR A 148 0.49 2.67 -29.04
C TYR A 148 0.46 3.73 -27.93
N THR A 149 -0.63 3.79 -27.16
CA THR A 149 -0.84 4.79 -26.13
C THR A 149 -0.09 4.44 -24.85
N ASN A 150 0.80 5.32 -24.43
CA ASN A 150 1.44 5.26 -23.11
C ASN A 150 0.50 5.74 -21.99
N PRO A 151 0.62 5.18 -20.77
CA PRO A 151 1.62 4.17 -20.36
C PRO A 151 1.29 2.72 -20.79
N MET A 152 2.11 2.14 -21.66
CA MET A 152 1.77 0.90 -22.38
C MET A 152 1.42 -0.25 -21.44
N ALA A 153 2.32 -0.57 -20.50
CA ALA A 153 2.16 -1.73 -19.63
C ALA A 153 0.91 -1.62 -18.74
N MET A 154 0.65 -0.44 -18.17
CA MET A 154 -0.54 -0.21 -17.33
C MET A 154 -1.83 -0.23 -18.16
N ASN A 155 -1.82 0.36 -19.35
CA ASN A 155 -2.98 0.36 -20.25
C ASN A 155 -3.33 -1.05 -20.71
N CYS A 156 -2.35 -1.84 -21.17
CA CYS A 156 -2.59 -3.22 -21.60
C CYS A 156 -3.03 -4.12 -20.43
N TRP A 157 -2.41 -3.98 -19.25
CA TRP A 157 -2.84 -4.72 -18.06
C TRP A 157 -4.29 -4.37 -17.69
N ALA A 158 -4.65 -3.08 -17.67
CA ALA A 158 -6.02 -2.68 -17.34
C ALA A 158 -7.06 -3.20 -18.36
N VAL A 159 -6.73 -3.26 -19.66
CA VAL A 159 -7.61 -3.84 -20.69
C VAL A 159 -7.81 -5.33 -20.48
N ASP A 160 -6.74 -6.06 -20.18
CA ASP A 160 -6.80 -7.49 -19.90
C ASP A 160 -7.70 -7.80 -18.71
N GLU A 161 -7.50 -7.08 -17.60
CA GLU A 161 -8.22 -7.30 -16.35
C GLU A 161 -9.68 -6.83 -16.40
N ALA A 162 -9.97 -5.70 -17.05
CA ALA A 162 -11.30 -5.11 -17.06
C ALA A 162 -12.21 -5.62 -18.18
N VAL A 163 -11.66 -5.94 -19.36
CA VAL A 163 -12.47 -6.25 -20.56
C VAL A 163 -12.08 -7.60 -21.18
N GLY A 164 -10.78 -7.94 -21.24
CA GLY A 164 -10.31 -9.23 -21.74
C GLY A 164 -10.42 -9.43 -23.26
N ILE A 165 -10.26 -8.37 -24.05
CA ILE A 165 -10.24 -8.47 -25.52
C ILE A 165 -8.85 -8.81 -26.08
N PRO A 166 -8.75 -9.41 -27.30
CA PRO A 166 -7.48 -9.58 -27.98
C PRO A 166 -6.78 -8.24 -28.22
N HIS A 167 -5.61 -8.06 -27.60
CA HIS A 167 -4.84 -6.83 -27.71
C HIS A 167 -3.34 -7.10 -27.72
N VAL A 168 -2.58 -6.12 -28.22
CA VAL A 168 -1.12 -6.07 -28.10
C VAL A 168 -0.68 -4.63 -27.96
N GLY A 169 0.18 -4.36 -26.98
CA GLY A 169 0.85 -3.07 -26.85
C GLY A 169 2.14 -3.02 -27.66
N LEU A 170 2.36 -1.94 -28.40
CA LEU A 170 3.46 -1.81 -29.36
C LEU A 170 4.35 -0.61 -29.04
N CYS A 171 5.65 -0.88 -28.90
CA CYS A 171 6.68 0.14 -28.77
C CYS A 171 7.83 -0.15 -29.74
N HIS A 172 8.46 0.91 -30.26
CA HIS A 172 9.57 0.82 -31.21
C HIS A 172 10.94 0.55 -30.54
N SER A 173 10.99 0.63 -29.20
CA SER A 173 12.20 0.58 -28.38
C SER A 173 13.12 -0.61 -28.70
N VAL A 174 12.56 -1.81 -28.86
CA VAL A 174 13.34 -3.03 -29.08
C VAL A 174 14.14 -3.00 -30.38
N PHE A 175 13.49 -2.79 -31.54
CA PHE A 175 14.19 -2.81 -32.82
C PHE A 175 15.07 -1.55 -32.99
N GLY A 176 14.61 -0.40 -32.48
CA GLY A 176 15.38 0.85 -32.50
C GLY A 176 16.71 0.69 -31.75
N THR A 177 16.65 0.09 -30.56
CA THR A 177 17.85 -0.17 -29.77
C THR A 177 18.73 -1.24 -30.37
N ALA A 178 18.18 -2.31 -30.96
CA ALA A 178 18.99 -3.31 -31.65
C ALA A 178 19.79 -2.69 -32.82
N ARG A 179 19.17 -1.80 -33.59
CA ARG A 179 19.84 -1.06 -34.69
C ARG A 179 20.89 -0.10 -34.17
N MET A 180 20.60 0.61 -33.08
CA MET A 180 21.54 1.50 -32.41
C MET A 180 22.77 0.73 -31.91
N LEU A 181 22.57 -0.39 -31.21
CA LEU A 181 23.67 -1.23 -30.69
C LEU A 181 24.55 -1.76 -31.83
N ALA A 182 23.94 -2.20 -32.93
CA ALA A 182 24.68 -2.62 -34.13
C ALA A 182 25.57 -1.49 -34.68
N GLY A 183 25.03 -0.27 -34.75
CA GLY A 183 25.77 0.92 -35.15
C GLY A 183 26.94 1.25 -34.22
N HIS A 184 26.74 1.18 -32.90
CA HIS A 184 27.78 1.48 -31.91
C HIS A 184 29.01 0.57 -32.02
N VAL A 185 28.81 -0.69 -32.42
CA VAL A 185 29.93 -1.66 -32.59
C VAL A 185 30.32 -1.90 -34.05
N GLY A 186 29.75 -1.12 -34.98
CA GLY A 186 30.12 -1.15 -36.40
C GLY A 186 29.75 -2.45 -37.12
N ILE A 187 28.69 -3.14 -36.70
CA ILE A 187 28.21 -4.37 -37.36
C ILE A 187 26.94 -4.12 -38.19
N PRO A 188 26.73 -4.84 -39.31
CA PRO A 188 25.51 -4.72 -40.10
C PRO A 188 24.28 -5.21 -39.34
N TYR A 189 23.26 -4.37 -39.17
CA TYR A 189 22.02 -4.71 -38.46
C TYR A 189 21.32 -5.96 -39.02
N ASN A 190 21.32 -6.15 -40.35
CA ASN A 190 20.66 -7.29 -40.99
C ASN A 190 21.30 -8.65 -40.63
N ASP A 191 22.53 -8.66 -40.10
CA ASP A 191 23.24 -9.86 -39.64
C ASP A 191 23.11 -10.06 -38.12
N VAL A 192 22.31 -9.24 -37.44
CA VAL A 192 22.09 -9.27 -35.99
C VAL A 192 20.83 -10.07 -35.67
N SER A 193 20.93 -10.97 -34.69
CA SER A 193 19.80 -11.66 -34.08
C SER A 193 19.80 -11.42 -32.57
N TYR A 194 18.63 -11.27 -31.97
CA TYR A 194 18.51 -10.96 -30.55
C TYR A 194 17.32 -11.67 -29.90
N LEU A 195 17.41 -11.84 -28.57
CA LEU A 195 16.31 -12.21 -27.69
C LEU A 195 16.18 -11.12 -26.64
N VAL A 196 15.00 -10.52 -26.53
CA VAL A 196 14.71 -9.44 -25.61
C VAL A 196 13.50 -9.83 -24.77
N ALA A 197 13.55 -9.58 -23.47
CA ALA A 197 12.41 -9.82 -22.60
C ALA A 197 12.45 -8.95 -21.34
N GLY A 198 11.29 -8.61 -20.81
CA GLY A 198 11.10 -7.84 -19.58
C GLY A 198 9.73 -7.21 -19.56
N ILE A 199 9.67 -5.91 -19.28
CA ILE A 199 8.44 -5.10 -19.34
C ILE A 199 8.64 -3.93 -20.31
N ASN A 200 7.56 -3.28 -20.73
CA ASN A 200 7.64 -2.10 -21.59
C ASN A 200 8.66 -1.08 -21.03
N HIS A 201 9.51 -0.55 -21.92
CA HIS A 201 10.59 0.39 -21.60
C HIS A 201 11.65 -0.11 -20.59
N MET A 202 11.61 -1.39 -20.22
CA MET A 202 12.59 -2.04 -19.35
C MET A 202 12.71 -3.52 -19.67
N ALA A 203 12.86 -3.81 -20.96
CA ALA A 203 13.19 -5.13 -21.45
C ALA A 203 14.70 -5.21 -21.75
N PHE A 204 15.28 -6.38 -21.58
CA PHE A 204 16.73 -6.56 -21.66
C PHE A 204 17.11 -7.47 -22.80
N PHE A 205 18.22 -7.16 -23.48
CA PHE A 205 18.83 -7.99 -24.51
C PHE A 205 19.47 -9.23 -23.88
N LEU A 206 18.68 -10.27 -23.61
CA LEU A 206 19.16 -11.55 -23.08
C LEU A 206 20.13 -12.26 -24.03
N LYS A 207 19.96 -12.03 -25.34
CA LYS A 207 20.92 -12.40 -26.38
C LYS A 207 21.06 -11.24 -27.34
N PHE A 208 22.30 -10.92 -27.71
CA PHE A 208 22.61 -10.02 -28.80
C PHE A 208 23.74 -10.64 -29.61
N GLN A 209 23.44 -11.13 -30.81
CA GLN A 209 24.34 -11.96 -31.59
C GLN A 209 24.58 -11.38 -32.98
N TYR A 210 25.81 -11.54 -33.47
CA TYR A 210 26.21 -11.23 -34.84
C TYR A 210 26.62 -12.52 -35.54
N ARG A 211 25.94 -12.90 -36.62
CA ARG A 211 26.18 -14.16 -37.35
C ARG A 211 26.27 -15.39 -36.43
N GLY A 212 25.38 -15.43 -35.44
CA GLY A 212 25.29 -16.52 -34.45
C GLY A 212 26.30 -16.46 -33.29
N GLN A 213 27.22 -15.49 -33.26
CA GLN A 213 28.19 -15.31 -32.18
C GLN A 213 27.73 -14.23 -31.20
N ASP A 214 28.01 -14.40 -29.91
CA ASP A 214 27.71 -13.39 -28.90
C ASP A 214 28.48 -12.09 -29.16
N ALA A 215 27.75 -10.98 -29.28
CA ALA A 215 28.28 -9.67 -29.58
C ALA A 215 28.43 -8.77 -28.33
N TYR A 216 28.05 -9.25 -27.14
CA TYR A 216 28.28 -8.52 -25.88
C TYR A 216 29.73 -8.08 -25.65
N PRO A 217 30.76 -8.89 -25.95
CA PRO A 217 32.15 -8.45 -25.82
C PRO A 217 32.47 -7.17 -26.62
N LEU A 218 31.79 -6.94 -27.75
CA LEU A 218 31.94 -5.71 -28.53
C LEU A 218 31.27 -4.51 -27.82
N LEU A 219 30.11 -4.73 -27.19
CA LEU A 219 29.43 -3.70 -26.40
C LEU A 219 30.24 -3.30 -25.16
N TYR A 220 30.91 -4.26 -24.52
CA TYR A 220 31.82 -3.96 -23.42
C TYR A 220 33.04 -3.16 -23.87
N ARG A 221 33.62 -3.46 -25.04
CA ARG A 221 34.69 -2.63 -25.61
C ARG A 221 34.22 -1.22 -25.95
N ALA A 222 32.97 -1.05 -26.37
CA ALA A 222 32.40 0.29 -26.57
C ALA A 222 32.29 1.10 -25.26
N LEU A 223 32.47 0.50 -24.07
CA LEU A 223 32.64 1.25 -22.81
C LEU A 223 34.00 1.92 -22.67
N GLU A 224 35.01 1.50 -23.43
CA GLU A 224 36.37 2.02 -23.38
C GLU A 224 36.55 3.24 -24.29
N ASP A 225 35.56 3.55 -25.14
CA ASP A 225 35.58 4.71 -26.01
C ASP A 225 35.43 6.02 -25.19
N PRO A 226 36.46 6.87 -25.13
CA PRO A 226 36.43 8.11 -24.37
C PRO A 226 35.49 9.16 -24.98
N ASP A 227 35.15 9.05 -26.27
CA ASP A 227 34.28 10.00 -26.97
C ASP A 227 32.80 9.61 -26.85
N ARG A 228 32.48 8.53 -26.11
CA ARG A 228 31.10 8.11 -25.89
C ARG A 228 30.36 9.09 -24.98
N SER A 229 29.49 9.91 -25.58
CA SER A 229 28.64 10.88 -24.90
C SER A 229 27.14 10.52 -24.86
N PHE A 230 26.77 9.38 -25.46
CA PHE A 230 25.39 8.90 -25.55
C PHE A 230 25.18 7.66 -24.68
N GLU A 231 23.94 7.45 -24.28
CA GLU A 231 23.47 6.27 -23.57
C GLU A 231 24.20 5.90 -22.26
N LEU A 232 24.71 6.91 -21.56
CA LEU A 232 25.58 6.74 -20.40
C LEU A 232 24.89 5.95 -19.26
N VAL A 233 23.61 6.20 -19.02
CA VAL A 233 22.82 5.48 -18.00
C VAL A 233 22.65 4.02 -18.38
N ARG A 234 22.23 3.74 -19.63
CA ARG A 234 22.06 2.36 -20.11
C ARG A 234 23.33 1.55 -20.11
N TYR A 235 24.42 2.16 -20.56
CA TYR A 235 25.73 1.51 -20.55
C TYR A 235 26.27 1.29 -19.14
N GLU A 236 26.03 2.22 -18.22
CA GLU A 236 26.36 2.00 -16.80
C GLU A 236 25.56 0.82 -16.25
N MET A 237 24.26 0.76 -16.54
CA MET A 237 23.44 -0.37 -16.09
C MET A 237 23.91 -1.68 -16.72
N MET A 238 24.23 -1.73 -18.01
CA MET A 238 24.83 -2.91 -18.65
C MET A 238 26.13 -3.34 -17.96
N ARG A 239 27.00 -2.38 -17.63
CA ARG A 239 28.26 -2.64 -16.92
C ARG A 239 28.03 -3.31 -15.57
N ARG A 240 26.95 -2.97 -14.86
CA ARG A 240 26.63 -3.50 -13.53
C ARG A 240 25.80 -4.78 -13.55
N THR A 241 24.88 -4.91 -14.50
CA THR A 241 23.89 -6.00 -14.51
C THR A 241 24.26 -7.13 -15.46
N GLY A 242 25.12 -6.88 -16.46
CA GLY A 242 25.45 -7.82 -17.52
C GLY A 242 24.66 -7.63 -18.82
N TYR A 243 23.60 -6.81 -18.80
CA TYR A 243 22.61 -6.78 -19.89
C TYR A 243 22.20 -5.36 -20.26
N PHE A 244 21.97 -5.13 -21.56
CA PHE A 244 21.60 -3.83 -22.11
C PHE A 244 20.06 -3.73 -22.15
N VAL A 245 19.52 -2.56 -21.85
CA VAL A 245 18.06 -2.33 -21.77
C VAL A 245 17.52 -1.62 -23.02
N THR A 246 16.26 -1.83 -23.35
CA THR A 246 15.62 -1.35 -24.57
C THR A 246 15.40 0.16 -24.62
N GLU A 247 15.06 0.86 -23.53
CA GLU A 247 14.66 2.27 -23.60
C GLU A 247 15.75 3.26 -23.20
N SER A 248 15.71 4.47 -23.76
CA SER A 248 16.77 5.49 -23.65
C SER A 248 17.19 5.86 -22.23
N SER A 249 18.38 6.45 -22.13
CA SER A 249 18.98 6.85 -20.85
C SER A 249 18.14 7.88 -20.10
N GLU A 250 17.43 8.77 -20.79
CA GLU A 250 16.49 9.66 -20.12
C GLU A 250 15.38 8.90 -19.38
N HIS A 251 14.77 7.88 -19.99
CA HIS A 251 13.73 7.07 -19.33
C HIS A 251 14.33 6.21 -18.21
N GLN A 252 15.41 5.48 -18.48
CA GLN A 252 15.97 4.57 -17.49
C GLN A 252 16.46 5.30 -16.23
N SER A 253 16.89 6.57 -16.37
CA SER A 253 17.29 7.39 -15.23
C SER A 253 16.13 7.71 -14.26
N GLU A 254 14.88 7.66 -14.72
CA GLU A 254 13.68 7.82 -13.89
C GLU A 254 13.24 6.52 -13.23
N TYR A 255 13.52 5.37 -13.85
CA TYR A 255 12.96 4.09 -13.41
C TYR A 255 13.82 3.37 -12.36
N LEU A 256 14.96 3.98 -12.01
CA LEU A 256 15.96 3.40 -11.13
C LEU A 256 16.36 4.39 -10.02
N PRO A 257 16.57 3.92 -8.79
CA PRO A 257 16.87 4.76 -7.64
C PRO A 257 18.37 5.05 -7.54
N TYR A 258 19.07 5.26 -8.67
CA TYR A 258 20.55 5.39 -8.68
C TYR A 258 21.04 6.66 -9.39
N PHE A 259 20.14 7.44 -9.98
CA PHE A 259 20.52 8.52 -10.87
C PHE A 259 20.01 9.87 -10.34
N ILE A 260 18.83 10.33 -10.78
CA ILE A 260 18.35 11.70 -10.57
C ILE A 260 18.40 12.14 -9.09
N HIS A 261 17.96 11.28 -8.16
CA HIS A 261 17.91 11.58 -6.73
C HIS A 261 19.29 11.84 -6.06
N HIS A 262 20.40 11.42 -6.67
CA HIS A 262 21.76 11.72 -6.17
C HIS A 262 22.26 13.12 -6.55
N GLY A 263 21.39 13.94 -7.15
CA GLY A 263 21.61 15.36 -7.35
C GLY A 263 22.53 15.68 -8.54
N LYS A 264 22.90 16.96 -8.60
CA LYS A 264 23.51 17.58 -9.78
C LYS A 264 24.77 16.88 -10.28
N GLU A 265 25.64 16.41 -9.38
CA GLU A 265 26.88 15.74 -9.78
C GLU A 265 26.61 14.48 -10.61
N VAL A 266 25.64 13.65 -10.21
CA VAL A 266 25.25 12.44 -10.93
C VAL A 266 24.52 12.78 -12.22
N ILE A 267 23.63 13.77 -12.19
CA ILE A 267 22.94 14.28 -13.38
C ILE A 267 23.94 14.74 -14.45
N ASP A 268 24.92 15.56 -14.07
CA ASP A 268 25.95 16.07 -14.98
C ASP A 268 26.85 14.93 -15.50
N LYS A 269 27.27 14.02 -14.61
CA LYS A 269 28.11 12.86 -14.97
C LYS A 269 27.49 11.96 -16.04
N PHE A 270 26.18 11.73 -15.95
CA PHE A 270 25.46 10.85 -16.88
C PHE A 270 24.70 11.61 -17.97
N ASN A 271 24.88 12.93 -18.08
CA ASN A 271 24.20 13.80 -19.04
C ASN A 271 22.68 13.59 -19.06
N ILE A 272 22.06 13.58 -17.87
CA ILE A 272 20.63 13.28 -17.72
C ILE A 272 19.79 14.53 -18.08
N PRO A 273 18.93 14.49 -19.10
CA PRO A 273 18.22 15.67 -19.57
C PRO A 273 16.92 15.88 -18.78
N ILE A 274 17.01 16.53 -17.61
CA ILE A 274 15.82 16.94 -16.82
C ILE A 274 14.88 17.80 -17.69
N ASP A 275 13.57 17.63 -17.54
CA ASP A 275 12.51 18.35 -18.28
C ASP A 275 12.51 18.09 -19.82
N GLU A 276 13.06 16.97 -20.28
CA GLU A 276 13.20 16.64 -21.71
C GLU A 276 11.86 16.54 -22.45
N TYR A 277 10.85 15.89 -21.86
CA TYR A 277 9.57 15.74 -22.53
C TYR A 277 8.83 17.07 -22.71
N LEU A 278 8.98 18.01 -21.77
CA LEU A 278 8.44 19.36 -21.92
C LEU A 278 9.05 20.05 -23.15
N ARG A 279 10.39 20.01 -23.29
CA ARG A 279 11.09 20.59 -24.45
C ARG A 279 10.68 19.94 -25.77
N ARG A 280 10.52 18.61 -25.79
CA ARG A 280 10.05 17.88 -26.98
C ARG A 280 8.64 18.34 -27.38
N CYS A 281 7.72 18.46 -26.43
CA CYS A 281 6.36 18.94 -26.68
C CYS A 281 6.35 20.37 -27.23
N GLU A 282 7.14 21.27 -26.64
CA GLU A 282 7.24 22.66 -27.07
C GLU A 282 7.80 22.79 -28.49
N GLY A 283 8.83 22.01 -28.84
CA GLY A 283 9.38 21.98 -30.20
C GLY A 283 8.37 21.48 -31.24
N VAL A 284 7.57 20.46 -30.91
CA VAL A 284 6.51 19.95 -31.79
C VAL A 284 5.42 21.00 -31.97
N ILE A 285 4.98 21.66 -30.90
CA ILE A 285 3.94 22.70 -30.95
C ILE A 285 4.41 23.90 -31.76
N ALA A 286 5.66 24.36 -31.55
CA ALA A 286 6.22 25.51 -32.25
C ALA A 286 6.31 25.30 -33.77
N THR A 287 6.39 24.06 -34.23
CA THR A 287 6.47 23.72 -35.66
C THR A 287 5.14 23.24 -36.24
N TRP A 288 4.08 23.12 -35.42
CA TRP A 288 2.80 22.56 -35.84
C TRP A 288 2.10 23.44 -36.87
N GLU A 289 1.98 24.75 -36.63
CA GLU A 289 1.28 25.67 -37.55
C GLU A 289 1.91 25.67 -38.95
N ASP A 290 3.25 25.71 -39.03
CA ASP A 290 3.98 25.62 -40.29
C ASP A 290 3.78 24.27 -40.97
N THR A 291 3.78 23.18 -40.19
CA THR A 291 3.57 21.82 -40.70
C THR A 291 2.14 21.65 -41.22
N GLU A 292 1.16 22.14 -40.48
CA GLU A 292 -0.25 22.16 -40.84
C GLU A 292 -0.47 22.97 -42.12
N ALA A 293 0.07 24.18 -42.21
CA ALA A 293 -0.03 25.01 -43.41
C ALA A 293 0.57 24.33 -44.65
N LYS A 294 1.75 23.71 -44.51
CA LYS A 294 2.38 22.92 -45.60
C LYS A 294 1.55 21.70 -46.00
N LEU A 295 0.95 21.00 -45.03
CA LEU A 295 0.12 19.83 -45.29
C LEU A 295 -1.24 20.19 -45.92
N LEU A 296 -1.79 21.36 -45.61
CA LEU A 296 -3.07 21.84 -46.12
C LEU A 296 -2.97 22.53 -47.49
N GLY A 297 -1.83 23.14 -47.84
CA GLY A 297 -1.64 23.86 -49.11
C GLY A 297 -1.79 22.97 -50.36
N GLU A 298 -2.30 23.54 -51.46
CA GLU A 298 -2.60 22.82 -52.72
C GLU A 298 -1.37 22.12 -53.35
N ASP A 299 -0.18 22.70 -53.20
CA ASP A 299 1.11 22.17 -53.68
C ASP A 299 1.90 21.38 -52.61
N GLY A 300 1.27 21.05 -51.48
CA GLY A 300 1.96 20.35 -50.38
C GLY A 300 2.42 18.95 -50.80
N GLU A 301 3.68 18.84 -51.24
CA GLU A 301 4.27 17.58 -51.67
C GLU A 301 4.31 16.61 -50.49
N ILE A 302 3.62 15.48 -50.64
CA ILE A 302 3.70 14.39 -49.66
C ILE A 302 4.76 13.40 -50.11
N GLU A 303 5.86 13.42 -49.37
CA GLU A 303 6.86 12.36 -49.40
C GLU A 303 6.28 11.12 -48.71
N VAL A 304 6.19 10.03 -49.47
CA VAL A 304 5.96 8.68 -48.95
C VAL A 304 7.31 7.98 -48.90
N LYS A 305 7.79 7.76 -47.69
CA LYS A 305 9.07 7.08 -47.45
C LYS A 305 8.90 5.56 -47.63
N ALA A 306 10.02 4.87 -47.81
CA ALA A 306 10.05 3.42 -47.73
C ALA A 306 9.44 2.94 -46.40
N GLN A 307 8.84 1.75 -46.42
CA GLN A 307 8.18 1.15 -45.26
C GLN A 307 9.07 1.25 -44.02
N SER A 308 8.48 1.73 -42.93
CA SER A 308 9.14 1.79 -41.63
C SER A 308 9.22 0.40 -40.99
N HIS A 309 9.74 0.36 -39.76
CA HIS A 309 9.81 -0.86 -38.95
C HIS A 309 8.71 -0.93 -37.88
N GLU A 310 7.67 -0.09 -37.99
CA GLU A 310 6.54 -0.10 -37.05
C GLU A 310 5.75 -1.41 -37.09
N TYR A 311 5.72 -2.12 -35.95
CA TYR A 311 5.20 -3.49 -35.84
C TYR A 311 3.74 -3.64 -36.25
N GLY A 312 2.89 -2.63 -36.02
CA GLY A 312 1.45 -2.71 -36.30
C GLY A 312 1.16 -3.04 -37.76
N SER A 313 1.92 -2.46 -38.70
CA SER A 313 1.77 -2.75 -40.13
C SER A 313 2.10 -4.22 -40.47
N TYR A 314 3.19 -4.75 -39.90
CA TYR A 314 3.61 -6.13 -40.08
C TYR A 314 2.68 -7.13 -39.41
N ILE A 315 2.10 -6.80 -38.26
CA ILE A 315 1.12 -7.64 -37.57
C ILE A 315 -0.13 -7.80 -38.45
N ILE A 316 -0.68 -6.69 -38.95
CA ILE A 316 -1.84 -6.70 -39.84
C ILE A 316 -1.53 -7.51 -41.12
N HIS A 317 -0.37 -7.28 -41.74
CA HIS A 317 0.05 -8.03 -42.93
C HIS A 317 0.16 -9.54 -42.66
N SER A 318 0.78 -9.93 -41.55
CA SER A 318 0.97 -11.34 -41.18
C SER A 318 -0.36 -12.04 -40.91
N ARG A 319 -1.30 -11.34 -40.24
CA ARG A 319 -2.66 -11.82 -39.98
C ARG A 319 -3.48 -12.03 -41.26
N GLU A 320 -3.27 -11.21 -42.29
CA GLU A 320 -4.00 -11.33 -43.56
C GLU A 320 -3.36 -12.30 -44.56
N THR A 321 -2.05 -12.52 -44.48
CA THR A 321 -1.29 -13.28 -45.49
C THR A 321 -0.74 -14.61 -45.00
N ASN A 322 -0.83 -14.89 -43.69
CA ASN A 322 -0.15 -16.01 -43.04
C ASN A 322 1.39 -15.97 -43.17
N THR A 323 1.96 -14.79 -43.42
CA THR A 323 3.42 -14.60 -43.40
C THR A 323 3.89 -14.65 -41.96
N LEU A 324 4.67 -15.67 -41.58
CA LEU A 324 5.20 -15.79 -40.23
C LEU A 324 6.23 -14.68 -39.94
N ARG A 325 6.01 -13.92 -38.86
CA ARG A 325 6.97 -12.90 -38.36
C ARG A 325 7.10 -12.95 -36.85
N THR A 326 8.28 -12.56 -36.37
CA THR A 326 8.49 -12.23 -34.95
C THR A 326 8.35 -10.72 -34.77
N VAL A 327 7.50 -10.31 -33.83
CA VAL A 327 7.42 -8.93 -33.33
C VAL A 327 7.65 -8.94 -31.82
N TYR A 328 7.98 -7.81 -31.22
CA TYR A 328 8.01 -7.68 -29.76
C TYR A 328 6.76 -6.94 -29.31
N GLY A 329 5.97 -7.61 -28.48
CA GLY A 329 4.65 -7.13 -28.06
C GLY A 329 4.53 -7.13 -26.54
N ASN A 330 3.74 -6.19 -26.05
CA ASN A 330 3.36 -6.07 -24.66
C ASN A 330 2.04 -6.83 -24.45
N VAL A 331 2.10 -7.90 -23.67
CA VAL A 331 1.03 -8.89 -23.50
C VAL A 331 0.92 -9.34 -22.03
N PRO A 332 -0.22 -9.90 -21.60
CA PRO A 332 -0.37 -10.44 -20.25
C PRO A 332 0.63 -11.57 -19.96
N ASN A 333 1.25 -11.55 -18.77
CA ASN A 333 2.17 -12.59 -18.33
C ASN A 333 1.40 -13.81 -17.81
N THR A 334 1.09 -14.74 -18.70
CA THR A 334 0.44 -16.03 -18.37
C THR A 334 1.47 -17.12 -18.01
N GLY A 335 2.56 -16.74 -17.34
CA GLY A 335 3.73 -17.60 -17.10
C GLY A 335 4.81 -17.56 -18.19
N LEU A 336 4.79 -16.55 -19.06
CA LEU A 336 5.78 -16.33 -20.11
C LEU A 336 7.17 -16.01 -19.52
N ILE A 337 7.18 -15.14 -18.50
CA ILE A 337 8.35 -14.86 -17.67
C ILE A 337 8.04 -15.34 -16.25
N THR A 338 8.69 -16.43 -15.82
CA THR A 338 8.26 -17.23 -14.66
C THR A 338 8.59 -16.62 -13.31
N ASN A 339 9.47 -15.62 -13.26
CA ASN A 339 9.84 -14.90 -12.04
C ASN A 339 9.42 -13.42 -12.05
N LEU A 340 8.43 -13.07 -12.89
CA LEU A 340 7.65 -11.84 -12.76
C LEU A 340 6.21 -12.19 -12.35
N THR A 341 5.50 -11.21 -11.78
CA THR A 341 4.12 -11.38 -11.31
C THR A 341 3.21 -11.92 -12.42
N GLU A 342 2.37 -12.91 -12.09
CA GLU A 342 1.33 -13.39 -12.99
C GLU A 342 0.34 -12.28 -13.34
N GLY A 343 -0.10 -12.21 -14.59
CA GLY A 343 -1.03 -11.20 -15.09
C GLY A 343 -0.40 -9.83 -15.38
N CYS A 344 0.82 -9.53 -14.91
CA CYS A 344 1.47 -8.27 -15.28
C CYS A 344 1.75 -8.19 -16.79
N CYS A 345 1.82 -6.98 -17.35
CA CYS A 345 2.12 -6.83 -18.76
C CYS A 345 3.64 -6.96 -19.03
N VAL A 346 4.02 -7.95 -19.83
CA VAL A 346 5.41 -8.24 -20.21
C VAL A 346 5.67 -7.94 -21.68
N GLU A 347 6.89 -7.52 -21.99
CA GLU A 347 7.36 -7.31 -23.35
C GLU A 347 8.21 -8.50 -23.79
N VAL A 348 7.69 -9.29 -24.74
CA VAL A 348 8.30 -10.55 -25.20
C VAL A 348 8.16 -10.68 -26.72
N PRO A 349 8.97 -11.54 -27.37
CA PRO A 349 8.74 -11.92 -28.75
C PRO A 349 7.40 -12.64 -28.90
N CYS A 350 6.66 -12.29 -29.95
CA CYS A 350 5.41 -12.89 -30.35
C CYS A 350 5.54 -13.37 -31.81
N GLN A 351 5.19 -14.64 -32.06
CA GLN A 351 5.05 -15.17 -33.41
C GLN A 351 3.70 -14.76 -33.98
N VAL A 352 3.68 -14.15 -35.15
CA VAL A 352 2.47 -13.63 -35.80
C VAL A 352 2.27 -14.28 -37.15
N ASP A 353 1.08 -14.82 -37.36
CA ASP A 353 0.60 -15.39 -38.62
C ASP A 353 -0.94 -15.32 -38.69
N ALA A 354 -1.59 -16.14 -39.52
CA ALA A 354 -3.05 -16.15 -39.62
C ALA A 354 -3.74 -16.68 -38.35
N SER A 355 -3.07 -17.46 -37.50
CA SER A 355 -3.63 -17.96 -36.23
C SER A 355 -3.76 -16.86 -35.18
N GLY A 356 -2.91 -15.83 -35.25
CA GLY A 356 -2.94 -14.73 -34.29
C GLY A 356 -1.55 -14.27 -33.86
N LEU A 357 -1.51 -13.60 -32.71
CA LEU A 357 -0.29 -13.29 -31.98
C LEU A 357 -0.07 -14.40 -30.94
N ASN A 358 1.07 -15.07 -31.03
CA ASN A 358 1.43 -16.17 -30.15
C ASN A 358 2.69 -15.78 -29.35
N PRO A 359 2.54 -15.28 -28.11
CA PRO A 359 3.67 -14.92 -27.25
C PRO A 359 4.57 -16.12 -26.97
N VAL A 360 5.88 -15.89 -26.95
CA VAL A 360 6.88 -16.94 -26.76
C VAL A 360 7.28 -17.02 -25.29
N TYR A 361 7.32 -18.24 -24.76
CA TYR A 361 7.84 -18.53 -23.42
C TYR A 361 9.32 -18.17 -23.30
N ILE A 362 9.67 -17.42 -22.25
CA ILE A 362 11.03 -16.96 -21.96
C ILE A 362 11.65 -17.76 -20.81
N GLY A 363 10.83 -18.13 -19.82
CA GLY A 363 11.30 -18.74 -18.58
C GLY A 363 11.77 -17.70 -17.58
N LYS A 364 12.82 -18.03 -16.83
CA LYS A 364 13.33 -17.18 -15.74
C LYS A 364 14.25 -16.10 -16.31
N LEU A 365 13.96 -14.83 -16.05
CA LEU A 365 14.93 -13.75 -16.24
C LEU A 365 16.08 -13.89 -15.22
N PRO A 366 17.32 -13.46 -15.54
CA PRO A 366 18.36 -13.28 -14.53
C PRO A 366 17.84 -12.49 -13.31
N ASP A 367 18.17 -12.94 -12.10
CA ASP A 367 17.50 -12.49 -10.87
C ASP A 367 17.59 -10.98 -10.65
N GLN A 368 18.74 -10.37 -10.97
CA GLN A 368 18.92 -8.92 -10.88
C GLN A 368 18.04 -8.14 -11.86
N LEU A 369 17.77 -8.69 -13.04
CA LEU A 369 16.88 -8.06 -14.04
C LEU A 369 15.42 -8.20 -13.63
N ALA A 370 15.05 -9.39 -13.14
CA ALA A 370 13.71 -9.62 -12.60
C ALA A 370 13.43 -8.69 -11.41
N ALA A 371 14.38 -8.53 -10.50
CA ALA A 371 14.27 -7.61 -9.37
C ALA A 371 14.05 -6.15 -9.83
N ILE A 372 14.81 -5.69 -10.83
CA ILE A 372 14.67 -4.35 -11.42
C ILE A 372 13.30 -4.18 -12.11
N CYS A 373 12.84 -5.17 -12.88
CA CYS A 373 11.50 -5.14 -13.46
C CYS A 373 10.43 -5.09 -12.35
N MET A 374 10.57 -5.91 -11.31
CA MET A 374 9.58 -6.03 -10.23
C MET A 374 9.37 -4.73 -9.45
N THR A 375 10.40 -3.90 -9.26
CA THR A 375 10.22 -2.58 -8.62
C THR A 375 9.24 -1.71 -9.42
N ASN A 376 9.23 -1.84 -10.74
CA ASN A 376 8.36 -1.07 -11.64
C ASN A 376 7.00 -1.76 -11.85
N VAL A 377 6.96 -3.09 -11.91
CA VAL A 377 5.70 -3.88 -11.94
C VAL A 377 4.83 -3.59 -10.71
N ASN A 378 5.44 -3.37 -9.54
CA ASN A 378 4.72 -3.02 -8.32
C ASN A 378 3.95 -1.69 -8.46
N VAL A 379 4.59 -0.68 -9.05
CA VAL A 379 3.95 0.62 -9.36
C VAL A 379 2.79 0.40 -10.33
N GLN A 380 3.06 -0.29 -11.45
CA GLN A 380 2.05 -0.56 -12.49
C GLN A 380 0.81 -1.27 -11.91
N ARG A 381 1.02 -2.31 -11.09
CA ARG A 381 -0.06 -3.06 -10.46
C ARG A 381 -0.94 -2.19 -9.58
N LEU A 382 -0.33 -1.39 -8.73
CA LEU A 382 -1.05 -0.52 -7.79
C LEU A 382 -1.79 0.59 -8.52
N THR A 383 -1.21 1.15 -9.58
CA THR A 383 -1.89 2.14 -10.42
C THR A 383 -3.08 1.54 -11.17
N VAL A 384 -2.94 0.34 -11.76
CA VAL A 384 -4.06 -0.37 -12.40
C VAL A 384 -5.15 -0.66 -11.36
N THR A 385 -4.77 -1.16 -10.19
CA THR A 385 -5.72 -1.40 -9.08
C THR A 385 -6.45 -0.12 -8.68
N ALA A 386 -5.74 1.01 -8.56
CA ALA A 386 -6.34 2.31 -8.25
C ALA A 386 -7.35 2.71 -9.33
N ALA A 387 -6.98 2.64 -10.60
CA ALA A 387 -7.84 3.00 -11.73
C ALA A 387 -9.12 2.13 -11.81
N LEU A 388 -9.01 0.82 -11.57
CA LEU A 388 -10.12 -0.11 -11.67
C LEU A 388 -11.04 -0.09 -10.44
N THR A 389 -10.51 0.16 -9.25
CA THR A 389 -11.29 0.15 -8.00
C THR A 389 -11.79 1.52 -7.56
N GLY A 390 -11.22 2.60 -8.14
CA GLY A 390 -11.48 3.98 -7.72
C GLY A 390 -10.94 4.31 -6.32
N LYS A 391 -10.09 3.45 -5.74
CA LYS A 391 -9.55 3.64 -4.39
C LYS A 391 -8.35 4.57 -4.38
N ARG A 392 -8.51 5.73 -3.73
CA ARG A 392 -7.46 6.76 -3.63
C ARG A 392 -6.18 6.22 -2.99
N GLU A 393 -6.29 5.31 -2.02
CA GLU A 393 -5.14 4.77 -1.30
C GLU A 393 -4.11 4.07 -2.21
N HIS A 394 -4.58 3.41 -3.27
CA HIS A 394 -3.69 2.71 -4.19
C HIS A 394 -2.86 3.65 -5.07
N ILE A 395 -3.29 4.90 -5.25
CA ILE A 395 -2.48 5.93 -5.92
C ILE A 395 -1.23 6.20 -5.08
N TYR A 396 -1.42 6.46 -3.79
CA TYR A 396 -0.30 6.72 -2.90
C TYR A 396 0.62 5.51 -2.76
N HIS A 397 0.06 4.30 -2.65
CA HIS A 397 0.85 3.09 -2.62
C HIS A 397 1.69 2.92 -3.89
N ALA A 398 1.13 3.25 -5.08
CA ALA A 398 1.88 3.18 -6.33
C ALA A 398 3.07 4.13 -6.32
N VAL A 399 2.87 5.39 -5.93
CA VAL A 399 3.95 6.39 -5.86
C VAL A 399 4.96 6.07 -4.74
N MET A 400 4.51 5.51 -3.62
CA MET A 400 5.40 5.05 -2.54
C MET A 400 6.32 3.91 -2.99
N MET A 401 5.88 3.06 -3.91
CA MET A 401 6.68 1.97 -4.48
C MET A 401 7.58 2.42 -5.64
N ASP A 402 7.37 3.63 -6.18
CA ASP A 402 8.16 4.14 -7.28
C ASP A 402 9.62 4.36 -6.85
N PRO A 403 10.62 3.75 -7.53
CA PRO A 403 12.01 3.83 -7.09
C PRO A 403 12.53 5.25 -7.00
N HIS A 404 12.11 6.13 -7.90
CA HIS A 404 12.55 7.51 -7.91
C HIS A 404 11.88 8.30 -6.79
N ALA A 405 10.55 8.25 -6.68
CA ALA A 405 9.84 8.95 -5.62
C ALA A 405 10.26 8.49 -4.22
N SER A 406 10.35 7.18 -4.00
CA SER A 406 10.76 6.60 -2.71
C SER A 406 12.19 6.93 -2.31
N SER A 407 13.07 7.18 -3.28
CA SER A 407 14.46 7.61 -3.04
C SER A 407 14.62 9.12 -2.81
N THR A 408 13.62 9.92 -3.19
CA THR A 408 13.72 11.39 -3.19
C THR A 408 12.86 12.04 -2.10
N LEU A 409 11.69 11.47 -1.79
CA LEU A 409 10.66 12.11 -0.97
C LEU A 409 10.39 11.32 0.32
N THR A 410 9.99 12.03 1.38
CA THR A 410 9.39 11.42 2.58
C THR A 410 7.97 10.94 2.28
N LEU A 411 7.43 10.03 3.11
CA LEU A 411 6.05 9.54 2.95
C LEU A 411 5.02 10.67 3.00
N ASP A 412 5.18 11.64 3.90
CA ASP A 412 4.28 12.80 4.02
C ASP A 412 4.31 13.65 2.75
N ASN A 413 5.49 13.87 2.16
CA ASN A 413 5.63 14.61 0.90
C ASN A 413 5.05 13.84 -0.28
N ILE A 414 5.17 12.50 -0.31
CA ILE A 414 4.53 11.66 -1.32
C ILE A 414 3.01 11.82 -1.26
N TRP A 415 2.43 11.77 -0.07
CA TRP A 415 0.98 11.92 0.13
C TRP A 415 0.50 13.30 -0.31
N ALA A 416 1.13 14.37 0.20
CA ALA A 416 0.77 15.74 -0.13
C ALA A 416 0.89 16.03 -1.64
N MET A 417 1.97 15.55 -2.28
CA MET A 417 2.17 15.66 -3.73
C MET A 417 1.08 14.93 -4.52
N CYS A 418 0.72 13.70 -4.10
CA CYS A 418 -0.36 12.96 -4.73
C CYS A 418 -1.71 13.68 -4.57
N ASP A 419 -1.99 14.24 -3.39
CA ASP A 419 -3.21 15.01 -3.15
C ASP A 419 -3.30 16.22 -4.07
N GLU A 420 -2.22 17.00 -4.19
CA GLU A 420 -2.17 18.15 -5.09
C GLU A 420 -2.32 17.74 -6.57
N LEU A 421 -1.71 16.63 -7.00
CA LEU A 421 -1.87 16.10 -8.36
C LEU A 421 -3.30 15.61 -8.62
N ILE A 422 -3.91 14.91 -7.67
CA ILE A 422 -5.31 14.46 -7.76
C ILE A 422 -6.22 15.66 -7.93
N ASP A 423 -6.14 16.63 -7.02
CA ASP A 423 -6.99 17.82 -7.02
C ASP A 423 -6.80 18.64 -8.30
N ALA A 424 -5.55 18.78 -8.77
CA ALA A 424 -5.26 19.52 -10.00
C ALA A 424 -5.83 18.85 -11.26
N HIS A 425 -5.71 17.52 -11.39
CA HIS A 425 -6.26 16.80 -12.55
C HIS A 425 -7.78 16.62 -12.47
N GLN A 426 -8.37 16.57 -11.27
CA GLN A 426 -9.82 16.61 -11.06
C GLN A 426 -10.40 17.97 -11.43
N CYS A 427 -9.73 19.06 -11.04
CA CYS A 427 -10.13 20.43 -11.39
C CYS A 427 -10.16 20.64 -12.92
N ASP A 428 -9.21 20.03 -13.64
CA ASP A 428 -9.18 20.07 -15.11
C ASP A 428 -10.18 19.10 -15.77
N GLY A 429 -10.86 18.24 -15.00
CA GLY A 429 -11.85 17.27 -15.50
C GLY A 429 -11.25 16.02 -16.16
N TYR A 430 -9.95 15.75 -15.98
CA TYR A 430 -9.29 14.57 -16.58
C TYR A 430 -9.21 13.38 -15.64
N LEU A 431 -9.42 13.59 -14.34
CA LEU A 431 -9.42 12.54 -13.34
C LEU A 431 -10.82 12.43 -12.72
N GLY A 432 -11.35 11.21 -12.63
CA GLY A 432 -12.64 10.95 -11.99
C GLY A 432 -12.59 11.12 -10.47
N GLU A 433 -13.74 10.96 -9.82
CA GLU A 433 -13.78 10.86 -8.36
C GLU A 433 -13.11 9.55 -7.92
N PHE A 434 -12.05 9.66 -7.15
CA PHE A 434 -11.53 8.53 -6.39
C PHE A 434 -12.25 8.55 -5.05
N ALA A 435 -12.80 7.41 -4.65
CA ALA A 435 -13.43 7.27 -3.35
C ALA A 435 -12.43 7.79 -2.31
N PRO A 436 -12.85 8.76 -1.46
CA PRO A 436 -11.99 9.23 -0.38
C PRO A 436 -11.56 7.98 0.39
N VAL A 437 -10.28 7.95 0.81
CA VAL A 437 -9.67 6.80 1.50
C VAL A 437 -10.71 6.23 2.43
N ILE A 438 -11.21 5.04 2.11
CA ILE A 438 -12.24 4.43 2.92
C ILE A 438 -11.54 4.16 4.25
N LYS A 439 -11.82 5.00 5.25
CA LYS A 439 -11.38 4.87 6.65
C LYS A 439 -11.90 3.59 7.33
N ASN A 440 -12.30 2.58 6.56
CA ASN A 440 -13.25 1.54 6.94
C ASN A 440 -12.89 0.13 6.47
N THR A 441 -11.60 -0.19 6.24
CA THR A 441 -11.16 -1.58 6.03
C THR A 441 -10.65 -2.25 7.30
N GLY A 442 -10.54 -1.51 8.42
CA GLY A 442 -9.89 -2.01 9.63
C GLY A 442 -8.41 -2.34 9.46
N ARG A 443 -7.79 -1.97 8.32
CA ARG A 443 -6.36 -2.16 8.03
C ARG A 443 -5.83 -1.05 7.11
N THR A 444 -5.66 0.17 7.64
CA THR A 444 -4.68 1.15 7.14
C THR A 444 -4.25 2.09 8.27
N TYR A 445 -2.95 2.36 8.34
CA TYR A 445 -2.28 3.19 9.34
C TYR A 445 -2.40 4.67 8.94
N ALA A 446 -3.50 5.32 9.34
CA ALA A 446 -3.63 6.77 9.48
C ALA A 446 -4.90 7.11 10.27
N GLY A 447 -4.88 6.78 11.56
CA GLY A 447 -5.70 7.42 12.59
C GLY A 447 -7.19 7.05 12.63
N LEU A 448 -7.76 7.25 13.81
CA LEU A 448 -9.19 7.27 14.10
C LEU A 448 -9.94 8.41 13.36
N GLY A 449 -9.39 8.94 12.27
CA GLY A 449 -9.74 10.24 11.68
C GLY A 449 -11.25 10.35 11.44
N ASP A 450 -11.86 11.36 12.04
CA ASP A 450 -13.28 11.74 11.98
C ASP A 450 -14.27 10.79 12.67
N ARG A 451 -13.84 9.66 13.26
CA ARG A 451 -14.76 8.82 14.02
C ARG A 451 -14.94 9.35 15.43
N LEU A 452 -16.20 9.44 15.87
CA LEU A 452 -16.50 9.78 17.25
C LEU A 452 -16.07 8.63 18.15
N ILE A 453 -15.36 8.93 19.23
CA ILE A 453 -14.94 7.92 20.22
C ILE A 453 -15.85 8.05 21.43
N ALA A 454 -16.73 7.07 21.61
CA ALA A 454 -17.62 7.00 22.76
C ALA A 454 -17.08 6.00 23.79
N ARG A 455 -17.00 6.41 25.07
CA ARG A 455 -16.46 5.59 26.16
C ARG A 455 -17.38 5.63 27.36
N SER A 456 -17.60 4.48 28.01
CA SER A 456 -18.21 4.42 29.35
C SER A 456 -17.15 4.30 30.45
N ALA A 457 -17.43 4.85 31.63
CA ALA A 457 -16.63 4.66 32.83
C ALA A 457 -17.50 4.80 34.09
N ALA A 458 -17.33 3.91 35.07
CA ALA A 458 -17.94 4.04 36.40
C ALA A 458 -16.88 4.45 37.42
N ARG A 459 -17.17 5.40 38.30
CA ARG A 459 -16.22 5.88 39.33
C ARG A 459 -16.55 5.31 40.71
N GLY A 460 -15.58 4.63 41.32
CA GLY A 460 -15.53 4.41 42.78
C GLY A 460 -16.68 3.60 43.40
N VAL A 461 -17.23 2.63 42.68
CA VAL A 461 -18.47 1.96 43.11
C VAL A 461 -18.22 0.66 43.86
N HIS A 462 -18.86 0.51 45.02
CA HIS A 462 -18.98 -0.74 45.76
C HIS A 462 -20.29 -1.42 45.39
N LEU A 463 -20.26 -2.36 44.44
CA LEU A 463 -21.46 -3.10 44.01
C LEU A 463 -21.64 -4.40 44.84
N ASP A 464 -21.52 -4.33 46.17
CA ASP A 464 -21.61 -5.49 47.07
C ASP A 464 -23.06 -5.77 47.54
N GLN A 465 -23.96 -4.81 47.37
CA GLN A 465 -25.35 -4.88 47.80
C GLN A 465 -26.30 -4.49 46.67
N ALA A 466 -27.39 -5.27 46.55
CA ALA A 466 -28.51 -4.86 45.71
C ALA A 466 -29.10 -3.55 46.24
N GLY A 467 -29.37 -2.59 45.36
CA GLY A 467 -29.87 -1.27 45.70
C GLY A 467 -28.80 -0.17 45.78
N THR A 468 -27.49 -0.49 45.67
CA THR A 468 -26.46 0.55 45.61
C THR A 468 -26.59 1.39 44.34
N GLU A 469 -26.66 2.71 44.50
CA GLU A 469 -26.70 3.69 43.39
C GLU A 469 -25.32 4.22 43.05
N PHE A 470 -25.08 4.48 41.76
CA PHE A 470 -23.84 5.08 41.27
C PHE A 470 -24.00 5.80 39.93
N ASP A 471 -22.95 6.52 39.55
CA ASP A 471 -22.89 7.31 38.32
C ASP A 471 -22.05 6.59 37.26
N LEU A 472 -22.66 6.35 36.10
CA LEU A 472 -22.00 5.88 34.90
C LEU A 472 -21.76 7.05 33.94
N GLU A 473 -20.51 7.40 33.74
CA GLU A 473 -20.07 8.46 32.84
C GLU A 473 -19.98 7.90 31.41
N VAL A 474 -20.65 8.53 30.45
CA VAL A 474 -20.51 8.24 29.01
C VAL A 474 -19.97 9.48 28.32
N SER A 475 -18.76 9.41 27.80
CA SER A 475 -18.13 10.53 27.08
C SER A 475 -18.00 10.23 25.60
N VAL A 476 -18.19 11.25 24.76
CA VAL A 476 -18.04 11.18 23.30
C VAL A 476 -17.13 12.31 22.84
N GLU A 477 -16.05 11.95 22.15
CA GLU A 477 -15.09 12.89 21.56
C GLU A 477 -15.24 12.90 20.04
N ASN A 478 -15.39 14.09 19.45
CA ASN A 478 -15.49 14.29 18.02
C ASN A 478 -14.19 14.89 17.47
N PRO A 479 -13.31 14.08 16.85
CA PRO A 479 -12.07 14.57 16.25
C PRO A 479 -12.26 15.15 14.84
N SER A 480 -13.49 15.16 14.30
CA SER A 480 -13.78 15.65 12.95
C SER A 480 -13.94 17.18 12.90
N THR A 481 -13.99 17.72 11.68
CA THR A 481 -14.24 19.15 11.40
C THR A 481 -15.72 19.52 11.34
N ASP A 482 -16.62 18.53 11.40
CA ASP A 482 -18.07 18.74 11.29
C ASP A 482 -18.77 18.40 12.61
N ASP A 483 -19.91 19.03 12.86
CA ASP A 483 -20.79 18.67 13.96
C ASP A 483 -21.48 17.33 13.68
N VAL A 484 -21.55 16.45 14.68
CA VAL A 484 -22.11 15.11 14.51
C VAL A 484 -23.12 14.77 15.59
N ASP A 485 -24.35 14.48 15.15
CA ASP A 485 -25.35 13.85 16.00
C ASP A 485 -25.13 12.34 16.03
N CYS A 486 -25.11 11.76 17.24
CA CYS A 486 -24.96 10.33 17.44
C CYS A 486 -25.97 9.77 18.45
N SER A 487 -26.26 8.47 18.31
CA SER A 487 -27.09 7.72 19.25
C SER A 487 -26.29 6.55 19.82
N LEU A 488 -26.30 6.43 21.14
CA LEU A 488 -25.63 5.38 21.89
C LEU A 488 -26.66 4.55 22.66
N VAL A 489 -26.40 3.25 22.76
CA VAL A 489 -27.14 2.32 23.61
C VAL A 489 -26.17 1.77 24.65
N VAL A 490 -26.54 1.88 25.91
CA VAL A 490 -25.79 1.39 27.06
C VAL A 490 -26.52 0.20 27.64
N SER A 491 -25.82 -0.92 27.83
CA SER A 491 -26.38 -2.13 28.43
C SER A 491 -25.40 -2.76 29.41
N SER A 492 -25.91 -3.47 30.41
CA SER A 492 -25.11 -4.27 31.33
C SER A 492 -25.28 -5.76 31.04
N GLU A 493 -24.22 -6.54 31.25
CA GLU A 493 -24.29 -7.99 31.16
C GLU A 493 -25.25 -8.58 32.21
N GLY A 494 -26.10 -9.51 31.78
CA GLY A 494 -26.95 -10.31 32.67
C GLY A 494 -28.05 -9.56 33.44
N ASP A 495 -28.40 -8.33 33.05
CA ASP A 495 -29.37 -7.44 33.75
C ASP A 495 -28.99 -7.19 35.23
N THR A 496 -27.68 -7.13 35.50
CA THR A 496 -27.12 -6.93 36.84
C THR A 496 -27.27 -5.48 37.34
N ILE A 497 -27.30 -4.51 36.40
CA ILE A 497 -27.43 -3.08 36.68
C ILE A 497 -28.68 -2.52 36.00
N ALA A 498 -29.52 -1.83 36.77
CA ALA A 498 -30.57 -0.96 36.27
C ALA A 498 -29.97 0.37 35.83
N LEU A 499 -30.25 0.82 34.61
CA LEU A 499 -29.88 2.14 34.12
C LEU A 499 -31.12 3.04 34.10
N ALA A 500 -30.99 4.28 34.58
CA ALA A 500 -32.06 5.28 34.48
C ALA A 500 -32.37 5.68 33.03
N SER A 501 -31.37 5.57 32.15
CA SER A 501 -31.51 5.65 30.70
C SER A 501 -30.55 4.66 30.04
N ASP A 502 -31.05 3.86 29.10
CA ASP A 502 -30.26 2.93 28.28
C ASP A 502 -29.90 3.53 26.92
N ARG A 503 -30.42 4.72 26.59
CA ARG A 503 -30.22 5.41 25.31
C ARG A 503 -29.80 6.85 25.51
N LEU A 504 -28.77 7.26 24.78
CA LEU A 504 -28.31 8.65 24.72
C LEU A 504 -28.37 9.14 23.27
N LYS A 505 -28.86 10.37 23.08
CA LYS A 505 -28.77 11.11 21.82
C LYS A 505 -27.96 12.36 22.08
N LEU A 506 -26.83 12.50 21.40
CA LEU A 506 -25.86 13.57 21.64
C LEU A 506 -25.55 14.28 20.34
N SER A 507 -25.54 15.61 20.39
CA SER A 507 -25.01 16.46 19.32
C SER A 507 -23.62 16.88 19.74
N VAL A 508 -22.58 16.38 19.05
CA VAL A 508 -21.17 16.55 19.44
C VAL A 508 -20.50 17.50 18.44
N PRO A 509 -20.21 18.76 18.83
CA PRO A 509 -19.58 19.72 17.94
C PRO A 509 -18.19 19.27 17.48
N ALA A 510 -17.74 19.79 16.34
CA ALA A 510 -16.39 19.57 15.82
C ALA A 510 -15.31 19.88 16.88
N GLY A 511 -14.37 18.95 17.08
CA GLY A 511 -13.28 19.07 18.06
C GLY A 511 -13.70 19.02 19.54
N ALA A 512 -14.98 18.77 19.86
CA ALA A 512 -15.49 18.80 21.22
C ALA A 512 -15.53 17.41 21.88
N LYS A 513 -15.51 17.41 23.22
CA LYS A 513 -15.81 16.24 24.05
C LYS A 513 -17.04 16.52 24.92
N ILE A 514 -18.08 15.71 24.77
CA ILE A 514 -19.29 15.76 25.58
C ILE A 514 -19.27 14.61 26.58
N THR A 515 -19.81 14.84 27.77
CA THR A 515 -19.92 13.83 28.82
C THR A 515 -21.32 13.86 29.43
N GLU A 516 -22.00 12.72 29.43
CA GLU A 516 -23.28 12.51 30.07
C GLU A 516 -23.17 11.56 31.26
N ILE A 517 -24.02 11.77 32.26
CA ILE A 517 -24.07 10.92 33.45
C ILE A 517 -25.38 10.15 33.46
N ILE A 518 -25.28 8.82 33.46
CA ILE A 518 -26.41 7.92 33.63
C ILE A 518 -26.41 7.42 35.07
N LYS A 519 -27.50 7.67 35.80
CA LYS A 519 -27.73 7.08 37.12
C LYS A 519 -27.98 5.58 36.96
N ALA A 520 -27.30 4.78 37.78
CA ALA A 520 -27.35 3.33 37.73
C ALA A 520 -27.55 2.73 39.12
N THR A 521 -28.25 1.59 39.21
CA THR A 521 -28.53 0.90 40.47
C THR A 521 -28.25 -0.59 40.33
N VAL A 522 -27.62 -1.19 41.34
CA VAL A 522 -27.39 -2.65 41.37
C VAL A 522 -28.71 -3.39 41.56
N LYS A 523 -29.13 -4.19 40.57
CA LYS A 523 -30.32 -5.05 40.68
C LYS A 523 -30.00 -6.36 41.40
N LYS A 524 -28.85 -6.96 41.08
CA LYS A 524 -28.39 -8.24 41.63
C LYS A 524 -26.93 -8.12 42.01
N ALA A 525 -26.58 -8.59 43.20
CA ALA A 525 -25.18 -8.70 43.59
C ALA A 525 -24.46 -9.64 42.60
N SER A 526 -23.49 -9.11 41.86
CA SER A 526 -22.58 -9.92 41.03
C SER A 526 -21.45 -10.46 41.93
N LYS A 527 -20.71 -11.48 41.49
CA LYS A 527 -19.64 -12.11 42.29
C LYS A 527 -18.22 -11.71 41.88
N GLU A 528 -18.02 -11.20 40.66
CA GLU A 528 -16.67 -10.97 40.08
C GLU A 528 -16.55 -9.62 39.36
N SER A 529 -17.29 -9.41 38.27
CA SER A 529 -17.34 -8.14 37.53
C SER A 529 -18.71 -7.95 36.86
N VAL A 530 -18.93 -6.77 36.27
CA VAL A 530 -20.06 -6.48 35.39
C VAL A 530 -19.56 -5.71 34.18
N ASP A 531 -19.79 -6.23 32.99
CA ASP A 531 -19.48 -5.53 31.75
C ASP A 531 -20.60 -4.56 31.37
N ILE A 532 -20.20 -3.31 31.15
CA ILE A 532 -21.01 -2.27 30.50
C ILE A 532 -20.65 -2.28 29.03
N THR A 533 -21.62 -2.65 28.20
CA THR A 533 -21.51 -2.58 26.75
C THR A 533 -22.05 -1.25 26.27
N LEU A 534 -21.28 -0.60 25.39
CA LEU A 534 -21.71 0.59 24.66
C LEU A 534 -21.81 0.21 23.18
N THR A 535 -22.93 0.52 22.54
CA THR A 535 -23.14 0.27 21.11
C THR A 535 -23.70 1.50 20.41
N SER A 536 -23.41 1.64 19.12
CA SER A 536 -24.02 2.63 18.25
C SER A 536 -24.46 1.97 16.96
N THR A 537 -25.58 2.43 16.40
CA THR A 537 -25.99 2.08 15.04
C THR A 537 -25.33 2.96 13.99
N ASP A 538 -24.62 4.01 14.42
CA ASP A 538 -23.89 4.90 13.53
C ASP A 538 -22.48 4.34 13.27
N PRO A 539 -22.14 3.98 12.01
CA PRO A 539 -20.83 3.41 11.69
C PRO A 539 -19.65 4.39 11.90
N ARG A 540 -19.92 5.68 12.12
CA ARG A 540 -18.92 6.70 12.45
C ARG A 540 -18.51 6.70 13.92
N VAL A 541 -19.25 6.02 14.79
CA VAL A 541 -19.00 6.01 16.24
C VAL A 541 -18.30 4.72 16.63
N VAL A 542 -17.10 4.83 17.19
CA VAL A 542 -16.40 3.72 17.82
C VAL A 542 -16.75 3.71 19.30
N THR A 543 -17.35 2.62 19.76
CA THR A 543 -17.77 2.48 21.16
C THR A 543 -16.78 1.61 21.94
N ILE A 544 -16.46 2.07 23.14
CA ILE A 544 -15.61 1.36 24.09
C ILE A 544 -16.45 1.22 25.37
N GLY A 545 -16.82 -0.02 25.67
CA GLY A 545 -17.48 -0.36 26.93
C GLY A 545 -16.52 -0.29 28.12
N SER A 546 -17.00 -0.66 29.30
CA SER A 546 -16.18 -0.70 30.52
C SER A 546 -16.57 -1.86 31.41
N THR A 547 -15.58 -2.54 31.97
CA THR A 547 -15.80 -3.56 33.00
C THR A 547 -15.75 -2.92 34.38
N ILE A 548 -16.79 -3.14 35.19
CA ILE A 548 -16.84 -2.73 36.59
C ILE A 548 -16.48 -3.94 37.45
N ASN A 549 -15.31 -3.92 38.09
CA ASN A 549 -14.85 -5.01 38.95
C ASN A 549 -15.41 -4.89 40.37
N LEU A 550 -15.76 -6.01 41.00
CA LEU A 550 -16.33 -6.08 42.33
C LEU A 550 -15.26 -6.28 43.41
N ARG A 551 -15.43 -5.64 44.57
CA ARG A 551 -14.56 -5.83 45.74
C ARG A 551 -15.17 -6.93 46.63
N ARG A 552 -14.42 -8.01 46.92
CA ARG A 552 -14.93 -9.17 47.70
C ARG A 552 -14.62 -9.04 49.20
N ARG A 553 -15.60 -9.36 50.05
CA ARG A 553 -15.38 -9.61 51.49
C ARG A 553 -14.86 -11.04 51.68
N MET A 554 -13.69 -11.21 52.28
CA MET A 554 -13.15 -12.54 52.61
C MET A 554 -13.81 -13.09 53.87
N ASN A 555 -14.29 -14.33 53.82
CA ASN A 555 -14.87 -15.02 54.97
C ASN A 555 -13.81 -15.91 55.63
N LYS A 556 -13.82 -15.96 56.97
CA LYS A 556 -12.94 -16.83 57.76
C LYS A 556 -13.38 -18.30 57.61
N ALA A 557 -12.45 -19.17 57.27
CA ALA A 557 -12.59 -20.63 57.25
C ALA A 557 -12.55 -21.20 58.68
N ASP A 558 -12.89 -22.49 58.82
CA ASP A 558 -13.03 -23.16 60.11
C ASP A 558 -11.70 -23.24 60.90
N ASP A 559 -10.56 -23.24 60.22
CA ASP A 559 -9.21 -23.19 60.80
C ASP A 559 -8.77 -21.77 61.21
N GLY A 560 -9.62 -20.78 60.92
CA GLY A 560 -9.41 -19.39 61.23
C GLY A 560 -8.63 -18.58 60.21
N SER A 561 -8.28 -19.16 59.06
CA SER A 561 -7.69 -18.47 57.93
C SER A 561 -8.75 -17.85 57.00
N ALA A 562 -8.39 -16.85 56.20
CA ALA A 562 -9.21 -16.33 55.13
C ALA A 562 -8.54 -16.66 53.80
N ASN A 563 -9.19 -17.48 52.97
CA ASN A 563 -8.62 -17.95 51.71
C ASN A 563 -8.87 -16.94 50.58
N PHE A 564 -7.86 -16.73 49.74
CA PHE A 564 -7.91 -15.92 48.54
C PHE A 564 -7.35 -16.70 47.33
N ALA A 565 -7.85 -16.39 46.14
CA ALA A 565 -7.28 -16.86 44.88
C ALA A 565 -6.33 -15.79 44.33
N LEU A 566 -5.27 -16.18 43.63
CA LEU A 566 -4.37 -15.25 42.95
C LEU A 566 -4.67 -15.31 41.45
N ASP A 567 -5.16 -14.22 40.87
CA ASP A 567 -5.50 -14.16 39.44
C ASP A 567 -4.26 -13.91 38.59
N LEU A 568 -3.39 -14.92 38.42
CA LEU A 568 -2.21 -14.88 37.56
C LEU A 568 -2.62 -15.11 36.10
N SER A 569 -2.47 -14.11 35.24
CA SER A 569 -2.74 -14.23 33.80
C SER A 569 -1.97 -15.40 33.19
N GLY A 570 -2.67 -16.52 32.93
CA GLY A 570 -2.10 -17.73 32.33
C GLY A 570 -1.76 -18.88 33.29
N PHE A 571 -1.95 -18.73 34.62
CA PHE A 571 -1.65 -19.79 35.60
C PHE A 571 -2.95 -20.30 36.27
N PRO A 572 -3.37 -21.57 36.04
CA PRO A 572 -4.69 -22.05 36.47
C PRO A 572 -4.85 -22.34 37.97
N SER A 573 -3.76 -22.39 38.76
CA SER A 573 -3.80 -22.88 40.15
C SER A 573 -2.86 -22.13 41.10
N ALA A 574 -3.16 -20.87 41.40
CA ALA A 574 -2.52 -20.15 42.50
C ALA A 574 -3.54 -19.70 43.55
N SER A 575 -3.27 -20.02 44.81
CA SER A 575 -4.14 -19.70 45.94
C SER A 575 -3.32 -19.38 47.17
N GLY A 576 -3.94 -18.70 48.12
CA GLY A 576 -3.32 -18.41 49.40
C GLY A 576 -4.34 -18.26 50.51
N SER A 577 -3.81 -18.13 51.72
CA SER A 577 -4.58 -17.87 52.92
C SER A 577 -3.87 -16.85 53.78
N VAL A 578 -4.66 -16.01 54.45
CA VAL A 578 -4.19 -15.09 55.47
C VAL A 578 -4.84 -15.44 56.80
N SER A 579 -4.04 -15.63 57.84
CA SER A 579 -4.52 -15.96 59.19
C SER A 579 -3.80 -15.12 60.23
N ARG A 580 -4.43 -14.99 61.41
CA ARG A 580 -3.79 -14.37 62.58
C ARG A 580 -3.19 -15.46 63.46
N GLU A 581 -1.91 -15.32 63.79
CA GLU A 581 -1.20 -16.20 64.72
C GLU A 581 -0.58 -15.35 65.84
N GLY A 582 -1.33 -15.17 66.93
CA GLY A 582 -0.93 -14.30 68.04
C GLY A 582 -0.75 -12.84 67.58
N GLU A 583 0.46 -12.32 67.74
CA GLU A 583 0.84 -10.95 67.34
C GLU A 583 1.35 -10.83 65.90
N ASN A 584 1.08 -11.84 65.06
CA ASN A 584 1.52 -11.88 63.67
C ASN A 584 0.36 -12.18 62.70
N LEU A 585 0.51 -11.70 61.47
CA LEU A 585 -0.22 -12.15 60.30
C LEU A 585 0.59 -13.20 59.56
N ARG A 586 0.00 -14.35 59.31
CA ARG A 586 0.59 -15.39 58.47
C ARG A 586 -0.06 -15.38 57.10
N ILE A 587 0.75 -15.32 56.06
CA ILE A 587 0.31 -15.37 54.67
C ILE A 587 0.95 -16.60 54.05
N LYS A 588 0.11 -17.57 53.67
CA LYS A 588 0.55 -18.77 52.96
C LYS A 588 0.09 -18.68 51.52
N MET A 589 0.98 -18.86 50.58
CA MET A 589 0.67 -18.83 49.15
C MET A 589 1.27 -20.05 48.49
N THR A 590 0.51 -20.68 47.60
CA THR A 590 1.00 -21.75 46.73
C THR A 590 0.73 -21.34 45.28
N VAL A 591 1.76 -21.44 44.46
CA VAL A 591 1.72 -21.19 43.02
C VAL A 591 2.12 -22.48 42.33
N GLY A 592 1.16 -23.14 41.67
CA GLY A 592 1.39 -24.38 40.92
C GLY A 592 1.07 -24.20 39.44
N ASP A 593 1.94 -24.76 38.56
CA ASP A 593 1.66 -25.00 37.15
C ASP A 593 2.03 -26.45 36.81
N SER A 594 1.12 -27.19 36.17
CA SER A 594 1.31 -28.60 35.82
C SER A 594 2.37 -28.84 34.75
N ASP A 595 2.75 -27.83 33.95
CA ASP A 595 3.58 -28.04 32.76
C ASP A 595 4.92 -27.28 32.70
N ILE A 596 5.20 -26.38 33.66
CA ILE A 596 6.50 -25.67 33.74
C ILE A 596 7.45 -26.42 34.68
N LYS A 597 8.60 -26.85 34.15
CA LYS A 597 9.69 -27.45 34.95
C LYS A 597 10.75 -26.40 35.26
N PRO A 598 10.74 -25.77 36.45
CA PRO A 598 11.72 -24.75 36.76
C PRO A 598 13.13 -25.34 36.87
N LYS A 599 14.12 -24.61 36.36
CA LYS A 599 15.54 -24.96 36.56
C LYS A 599 15.91 -24.70 38.03
N LEU A 600 16.09 -25.77 38.80
CA LEU A 600 16.35 -25.74 40.25
C LEU A 600 17.50 -24.82 40.69
N GLU A 601 18.45 -24.54 39.79
CA GLU A 601 19.69 -23.81 40.09
C GLU A 601 19.61 -22.29 39.79
N THR A 602 18.52 -21.77 39.21
CA THR A 602 18.41 -20.34 38.86
C THR A 602 17.57 -19.58 39.90
N PRO A 603 18.10 -18.53 40.57
CA PRO A 603 17.30 -17.68 41.45
C PRO A 603 16.20 -16.96 40.66
N TRP A 604 15.08 -16.62 41.31
CA TRP A 604 13.92 -15.89 40.75
C TRP A 604 14.24 -14.41 40.39
N GLN A 605 15.37 -14.15 39.72
CA GLN A 605 15.83 -12.79 39.43
C GLN A 605 14.77 -12.02 38.61
N GLY A 606 14.18 -10.99 39.21
CA GLY A 606 13.14 -10.16 38.58
C GLY A 606 11.70 -10.46 39.00
N SER A 607 11.47 -11.41 39.92
CA SER A 607 10.16 -11.72 40.51
C SER A 607 9.98 -11.11 41.89
N SER A 608 8.74 -10.82 42.28
CA SER A 608 8.37 -10.28 43.59
C SER A 608 6.97 -10.73 44.02
N VAL A 609 6.72 -10.81 45.32
CA VAL A 609 5.37 -10.83 45.88
C VAL A 609 5.15 -9.56 46.71
N GLU A 610 4.19 -8.76 46.31
CA GLU A 610 3.78 -7.52 46.97
C GLU A 610 2.60 -7.80 47.90
N LEU A 611 2.71 -7.32 49.13
CA LEU A 611 1.71 -7.48 50.18
C LEU A 611 1.29 -6.11 50.70
N PHE A 612 -0.02 -5.87 50.72
CA PHE A 612 -0.62 -4.63 51.19
C PHE A 612 -1.51 -4.89 52.39
N PHE A 613 -1.36 -4.07 53.44
CA PHE A 613 -2.15 -4.15 54.65
C PHE A 613 -2.72 -2.78 55.00
N CYS A 614 -4.00 -2.74 55.36
CA CYS A 614 -4.64 -1.57 55.92
C CYS A 614 -5.67 -2.00 56.97
N GLU A 615 -5.66 -1.38 58.14
CA GLU A 615 -6.72 -1.58 59.13
C GLU A 615 -7.96 -0.78 58.74
N GLU A 616 -9.13 -1.43 58.69
CA GLU A 616 -10.35 -0.79 58.22
C GLU A 616 -10.69 0.44 59.10
N GLY A 617 -10.84 1.61 58.45
CA GLY A 617 -11.12 2.88 59.14
C GLY A 617 -9.90 3.61 59.71
N ARG A 618 -8.66 3.14 59.47
CA ARG A 618 -7.43 3.88 59.78
C ARG A 618 -6.72 4.35 58.49
N PRO A 619 -6.19 5.58 58.45
CA PRO A 619 -5.37 6.04 57.34
C PRO A 619 -3.99 5.34 57.36
N GLY A 620 -3.47 5.02 56.17
CA GLY A 620 -2.16 4.39 55.99
C GLY A 620 -2.24 2.98 55.41
N ILE A 621 -1.35 2.70 54.44
CA ILE A 621 -1.18 1.38 53.81
C ILE A 621 0.26 0.94 54.06
N THR A 622 0.42 -0.24 54.68
CA THR A 622 1.73 -0.89 54.73
C THR A 622 1.93 -1.67 53.44
N HIS A 623 3.04 -1.44 52.75
CA HIS A 623 3.40 -2.13 51.52
C HIS A 623 4.77 -2.83 51.69
N LEU A 624 4.80 -4.14 51.49
CA LEU A 624 5.99 -4.97 51.61
C LEU A 624 6.23 -5.78 50.34
N PHE A 625 7.48 -5.93 49.95
CA PHE A 625 7.91 -6.74 48.82
C PHE A 625 8.72 -7.94 49.31
N VAL A 626 8.25 -9.14 49.05
CA VAL A 626 9.01 -10.38 49.19
C VAL A 626 9.77 -10.62 47.89
N VAL A 627 11.09 -10.46 47.93
CA VAL A 627 11.98 -10.52 46.75
C VAL A 627 13.08 -11.56 46.94
N PRO A 628 13.51 -12.26 45.89
CA PRO A 628 14.63 -13.18 45.95
C PRO A 628 15.97 -12.43 45.95
N ASP A 629 16.83 -12.76 46.91
CA ASP A 629 18.22 -12.29 47.00
C ASP A 629 19.16 -13.26 46.23
N LYS A 630 20.18 -12.71 45.57
CA LYS A 630 21.20 -13.47 44.84
C LYS A 630 22.19 -14.21 45.75
N GLN A 631 22.35 -13.82 47.02
CA GLN A 631 23.33 -14.43 47.94
C GLN A 631 22.70 -15.17 49.13
N ASP A 632 21.58 -14.69 49.69
CA ASP A 632 21.06 -15.17 50.99
C ASP A 632 19.62 -15.73 50.96
N GLY A 633 19.01 -15.97 49.79
CA GLY A 633 17.69 -16.62 49.69
C GLY A 633 16.55 -15.66 49.32
N VAL A 634 15.59 -15.42 50.22
CA VAL A 634 14.43 -14.52 50.03
C VAL A 634 14.43 -13.45 51.11
N GLN A 635 14.14 -12.20 50.74
CA GLN A 635 14.17 -11.03 51.61
C GLN A 635 12.84 -10.26 51.54
N VAL A 636 12.45 -9.59 52.64
CA VAL A 636 11.41 -8.53 52.59
C VAL A 636 12.04 -7.15 52.50
N VAL A 637 11.57 -6.34 51.58
CA VAL A 637 11.95 -4.92 51.45
C VAL A 637 10.73 -4.00 51.41
N ASP A 638 10.94 -2.74 51.76
CA ASP A 638 9.94 -1.68 51.60
C ASP A 638 9.87 -1.15 50.14
N PRO A 639 8.96 -0.22 49.79
CA PRO A 639 8.88 0.35 48.44
C PRO A 639 10.13 1.10 47.97
N HIS A 640 11.02 1.48 48.89
CA HIS A 640 12.30 2.12 48.62
C HIS A 640 13.46 1.11 48.56
N LYS A 641 13.16 -0.20 48.63
CA LYS A 641 14.10 -1.33 48.61
C LYS A 641 14.98 -1.42 49.85
N ASN A 642 14.58 -0.82 50.97
CA ASN A 642 15.28 -1.01 52.22
C ASN A 642 14.87 -2.36 52.86
N PRO A 643 15.80 -3.15 53.42
CA PRO A 643 15.49 -4.36 54.18
C PRO A 643 14.50 -4.09 55.32
N VAL A 644 13.49 -4.95 55.46
CA VAL A 644 12.56 -4.92 56.60
C VAL A 644 12.85 -6.12 57.50
N ASP A 645 13.52 -5.87 58.62
CA ASP A 645 13.90 -6.90 59.58
C ASP A 645 12.71 -7.41 60.42
N GLY A 646 12.79 -8.65 60.89
CA GLY A 646 11.82 -9.24 61.83
C GLY A 646 10.59 -9.90 61.18
N ILE A 647 10.59 -10.06 59.85
CA ILE A 647 9.61 -10.88 59.13
C ILE A 647 10.22 -12.24 58.86
N GLU A 648 9.52 -13.31 59.23
CA GLU A 648 9.95 -14.68 58.92
C GLU A 648 9.38 -15.09 57.57
N ILE A 649 10.21 -15.68 56.71
CA ILE A 649 9.79 -16.20 55.40
C ILE A 649 10.36 -17.59 55.20
N GLU A 650 9.51 -18.51 54.78
CA GLU A 650 9.89 -19.82 54.28
C GLU A 650 9.44 -19.97 52.82
N LEU A 651 10.37 -20.40 51.96
CA LEU A 651 10.09 -20.71 50.56
C LEU A 651 10.38 -22.19 50.32
N GLU A 652 9.35 -22.97 50.05
CA GLU A 652 9.48 -24.37 49.64
C GLU A 652 9.35 -24.50 48.11
N ARG A 653 10.27 -25.23 47.48
CA ARG A 653 10.28 -25.46 46.02
C ARG A 653 10.08 -26.94 45.73
N ARG A 654 9.09 -27.28 44.90
CA ARG A 654 8.81 -28.65 44.44
C ARG A 654 8.90 -28.73 42.90
N SER A 655 8.84 -29.93 42.35
CA SER A 655 9.06 -30.17 40.91
C SER A 655 8.07 -29.47 39.97
N LEU A 656 6.87 -29.15 40.46
CA LEU A 656 5.79 -28.48 39.72
C LEU A 656 5.14 -27.30 40.48
N ASP A 657 5.50 -27.09 41.76
CA ASP A 657 4.85 -26.11 42.64
C ASP A 657 5.85 -25.33 43.50
N TYR A 658 5.43 -24.16 43.96
CA TYR A 658 6.12 -23.32 44.94
C TYR A 658 5.18 -22.92 46.06
N SER A 659 5.70 -22.91 47.30
CA SER A 659 4.96 -22.40 48.47
C SER A 659 5.77 -21.33 49.19
N ILE A 660 5.11 -20.23 49.51
CA ILE A 660 5.66 -19.12 50.30
C ILE A 660 4.84 -19.04 51.59
N ASP A 661 5.51 -19.08 52.75
CA ASP A 661 4.92 -18.86 54.07
C ASP A 661 5.60 -17.64 54.68
N VAL A 662 4.86 -16.55 54.85
CA VAL A 662 5.35 -15.27 55.40
C VAL A 662 4.65 -15.00 56.72
N LEU A 663 5.42 -14.72 57.77
CA LEU A 663 4.92 -14.31 59.07
C LEU A 663 5.30 -12.85 59.35
N VAL A 664 4.34 -11.96 59.23
CA VAL A 664 4.50 -10.50 59.38
C VAL A 664 4.01 -10.06 60.77
N PRO A 665 4.85 -9.48 61.64
CA PRO A 665 4.39 -8.92 62.90
C PRO A 665 3.34 -7.83 62.72
N ASN A 666 2.28 -7.84 63.54
CA ASN A 666 1.18 -6.86 63.50
C ASN A 666 1.69 -5.41 63.53
N LYS A 667 2.74 -5.15 64.31
CA LYS A 667 3.40 -3.85 64.41
C LYS A 667 4.01 -3.39 63.09
N ILE A 668 4.59 -4.31 62.31
CA ILE A 668 5.14 -4.02 60.98
C ILE A 668 4.02 -3.86 59.97
N ALA A 669 3.01 -4.72 60.00
CA ALA A 669 1.83 -4.64 59.14
C ALA A 669 0.95 -3.40 59.43
N GLY A 670 1.14 -2.72 60.56
CA GLY A 670 0.36 -1.53 60.93
C GLY A 670 -1.09 -1.84 61.33
N VAL A 671 -1.36 -3.06 61.81
CA VAL A 671 -2.70 -3.54 62.14
C VAL A 671 -2.81 -3.91 63.62
N SER A 672 -4.00 -3.76 64.22
CA SER A 672 -4.24 -4.29 65.57
C SER A 672 -4.39 -5.81 65.60
N SER A 673 -4.29 -6.44 66.77
CA SER A 673 -4.39 -7.90 66.92
C SER A 673 -5.79 -8.47 66.64
N ASN A 674 -6.85 -7.65 66.71
CA ASN A 674 -8.24 -8.12 66.61
C ASN A 674 -9.13 -7.33 65.62
N GLY A 675 -8.62 -6.27 64.99
CA GLY A 675 -9.39 -5.45 64.04
C GLY A 675 -9.60 -6.10 62.67
N PRO A 676 -10.64 -5.68 61.92
CA PRO A 676 -10.78 -6.02 60.51
C PRO A 676 -9.63 -5.42 59.68
N ILE A 677 -9.12 -6.21 58.73
CA ILE A 677 -7.99 -5.83 57.86
C ILE A 677 -8.46 -5.89 56.42
N LEU A 678 -8.07 -4.89 55.64
CA LEU A 678 -8.08 -4.89 54.19
C LEU A 678 -6.72 -5.40 53.71
N PHE A 679 -6.73 -6.39 52.82
CA PHE A 679 -5.54 -7.09 52.39
C PHE A 679 -5.56 -7.30 50.87
N ASP A 680 -4.46 -6.91 50.21
CA ASP A 680 -4.18 -7.19 48.81
C ASP A 680 -2.84 -7.91 48.68
N ALA A 681 -2.76 -8.85 47.73
CA ALA A 681 -1.53 -9.53 47.37
C ALA A 681 -1.35 -9.57 45.86
N TYR A 682 -0.13 -9.31 45.42
CA TYR A 682 0.25 -9.34 44.01
C TYR A 682 1.52 -10.15 43.81
N ALA A 683 1.53 -11.05 42.84
CA ALA A 683 2.71 -11.84 42.51
C ALA A 683 3.16 -11.52 41.09
N ASN A 684 4.42 -11.13 40.95
CA ASN A 684 5.12 -10.91 39.70
C ASN A 684 6.15 -12.03 39.49
N LEU A 685 5.92 -12.89 38.51
CA LEU A 685 6.66 -14.15 38.33
C LEU A 685 7.54 -14.17 37.08
N ASN A 686 8.09 -13.01 36.68
CA ASN A 686 8.93 -12.85 35.48
C ASN A 686 10.06 -13.88 35.30
N ALA A 687 10.61 -14.45 36.39
CA ALA A 687 11.69 -15.43 36.31
C ALA A 687 11.28 -16.83 35.83
N LEU A 688 9.97 -17.12 35.68
CA LEU A 688 9.45 -18.40 35.19
C LEU A 688 9.32 -18.49 33.65
N GLY A 689 9.72 -17.46 32.91
CA GLY A 689 9.68 -17.41 31.44
C GLY A 689 8.52 -16.57 30.91
N ASP A 690 8.71 -15.98 29.72
CA ASP A 690 7.84 -14.98 29.08
C ASP A 690 6.34 -15.39 29.05
N ALA A 691 5.62 -14.97 30.07
CA ALA A 691 4.20 -14.77 30.06
C ALA A 691 3.89 -13.65 31.05
N HIS A 692 3.08 -12.69 30.62
CA HIS A 692 2.64 -11.52 31.38
C HIS A 692 1.83 -11.90 32.64
N SER A 693 2.44 -12.52 33.64
CA SER A 693 1.77 -12.98 34.86
C SER A 693 2.07 -12.07 36.04
N GLY A 694 1.38 -10.94 36.04
CA GLY A 694 1.08 -10.19 37.25
C GLY A 694 -0.25 -10.69 37.79
N GLY A 695 -0.23 -11.41 38.91
CA GLY A 695 -1.43 -12.04 39.44
C GLY A 695 -2.16 -11.21 40.45
N ARG A 696 -3.47 -10.98 40.28
CA ARG A 696 -4.24 -10.02 41.09
C ARG A 696 -5.15 -10.70 42.12
N SER A 697 -5.03 -10.31 43.39
CA SER A 697 -6.19 -10.24 44.28
C SER A 697 -6.19 -8.86 44.88
N THR A 698 -7.07 -7.99 44.39
CA THR A 698 -7.28 -6.66 44.99
C THR A 698 -8.69 -6.52 45.50
N LEU A 699 -8.81 -5.98 46.70
CA LEU A 699 -10.00 -5.45 47.33
C LEU A 699 -10.34 -4.07 46.75
N SER A 700 -9.65 -3.58 45.70
CA SER A 700 -9.85 -2.20 45.22
C SER A 700 -9.81 -1.90 43.71
N GLY A 701 -9.36 -2.80 42.84
CA GLY A 701 -9.65 -2.68 41.40
C GLY A 701 -9.07 -1.47 40.64
N ARG A 702 -7.98 -0.82 41.09
CA ARG A 702 -7.24 0.18 40.27
C ARG A 702 -5.95 -0.37 39.66
N PHE A 703 -5.79 -0.24 38.34
CA PHE A 703 -4.48 -0.25 37.68
C PHE A 703 -4.03 1.22 37.65
N ASP A 704 -2.87 1.56 38.21
CA ASP A 704 -2.28 2.89 38.06
C ASP A 704 -0.78 2.76 37.91
N SER A 705 -0.32 2.31 36.74
CA SER A 705 1.09 2.37 36.37
C SER A 705 1.50 3.75 35.84
N GLY A 706 0.72 4.81 36.12
CA GLY A 706 0.84 6.12 35.47
C GLY A 706 0.71 7.35 36.37
N ARG A 707 0.42 7.20 37.67
CA ARG A 707 0.59 8.30 38.63
C ARG A 707 1.95 8.20 39.30
N ASP A 708 2.70 9.28 39.17
CA ASP A 708 3.87 9.54 40.01
C ASP A 708 3.39 9.57 41.47
N MET A 709 3.70 8.52 42.23
CA MET A 709 3.27 8.32 43.62
C MET A 709 3.92 9.31 44.60
N THR A 710 4.70 10.27 44.10
CA THR A 710 5.21 11.41 44.87
C THR A 710 4.13 12.44 45.17
N GLU A 711 3.19 12.73 44.26
CA GLU A 711 2.17 13.78 44.48
C GLU A 711 1.07 13.37 45.49
N ALA A 712 0.80 12.07 45.66
CA ALA A 712 -0.12 11.59 46.70
C ALA A 712 0.54 11.55 48.10
N TYR A 713 1.87 11.50 48.16
CA TYR A 713 2.63 11.44 49.41
C TYR A 713 2.80 12.81 50.08
N GLU A 714 2.72 13.91 49.32
CA GLU A 714 2.78 15.29 49.85
C GLU A 714 1.41 15.87 50.23
N ALA A 715 0.30 15.25 49.82
CA ALA A 715 -1.05 15.76 50.12
C ALA A 715 -1.69 15.16 51.40
N GLU A 716 -1.05 14.19 52.05
CA GLU A 716 -1.51 13.56 53.30
C GLU A 716 -0.51 13.69 54.48
N LEU A 717 0.57 14.46 54.31
CA LEU A 717 1.34 15.10 55.41
C LEU A 717 0.82 16.52 55.63
#